data_AF-A0A920V1E3-F1
#
_entry.id   AF-A0A920V1E3-F1
#
_cell.length_a   1.000
_cell.length_b   1.000
_cell.length_c   1.000
_cell.angle_alpha   90.00
_cell.angle_beta   90.00
_cell.angle_gamma   90.00
#
_symmetry.space_group_name_H-M   'P 1'
#
loop_
_entity.id
_entity.type
_entity.pdbx_description
1 polymer ?
#
loop_
_entity_poly.entity_id
_entity_poly.type
_entity_poly.pdbx_seq_one_letter_code
_entity_poly.pdbx_strand_id
1 'polypeptide(L)'
;MRAVEAVVAIRRPVVCNWHMPTVPGYHGQYLRIDLSERTSHQVPWPDGVLRKFLGGAGLGAWVLRCETPDGVDPLSPESPLVFVFSPLVGSPLTTSAKFAVLAKSPLTGRINDSLSSSHFAISGKRTGYDAIVIVGAADGPTTLVVTPDGVRFESAETEWGLGSRETGQRVRDRLGGKRAGFRVAAIGPAGERLVHFATISHDARHAGRGGLGAVMGSKRLKAIAVAGDRVVSFSDPGRLVEISRDISKRSLGSATAKYRELGTVDNLVTFNRLGSLPTRNFQAGVFAEASMLSPESLEADRDRTRTSCAACTIGCEHIFPLAGAGQEDAGGVRMEYENLFALGPLCGVSEPRTVLAASALCDELGLDTISTGASIAFAMECAERGLVDIPGLRFGNGDALLAMIDDIGNRREWGDLLAEGTRAAADRIGGDSQSFAPHVKGLELPGYEPRALQAMALGFAVGTRGADHNRSGAYEVDFSPEVGRVNAGPETIGPVVRVEDEAVLMDSLILCKFLRGVFEDRVAGMAELLRPVTGWDVSPEELRETAGRIVTAKKAYNIAQGWTPAEDTLPRRFFEEPLVREAGRGHCSIRINWLPRSAPTISSVDGPLRVTCPRIAWWHWDWPDRAVSASIDLGDRGCENRRVAPLLGS
;
A
#
# COMPACT_ATOMS: atom_id res chain seq x y z
N MET A 1 17.71 2.74 -59.29
CA MET A 1 18.19 2.69 -57.89
C MET A 1 16.97 2.75 -57.00
N ARG A 2 16.51 1.59 -56.49
CA ARG A 2 15.31 1.45 -55.66
C ARG A 2 15.74 1.13 -54.23
N ALA A 3 15.13 1.83 -53.28
CA ALA A 3 15.23 1.58 -51.85
C ALA A 3 14.62 0.21 -51.51
N VAL A 4 15.28 -0.52 -50.61
CA VAL A 4 14.78 -1.79 -50.07
C VAL A 4 14.35 -1.53 -48.63
N GLU A 5 13.04 -1.59 -48.41
CA GLU A 5 12.41 -1.68 -47.10
C GLU A 5 12.77 -3.03 -46.46
N ALA A 6 13.36 -3.00 -45.26
CA ALA A 6 13.51 -4.19 -44.44
C ALA A 6 12.43 -4.18 -43.34
N VAL A 7 11.29 -4.81 -43.66
CA VAL A 7 10.26 -5.17 -42.70
C VAL A 7 10.83 -6.24 -41.76
N VAL A 8 11.04 -5.91 -40.50
CA VAL A 8 11.36 -6.89 -39.45
C VAL A 8 10.05 -7.61 -39.09
N ALA A 9 9.78 -8.71 -39.77
CA ALA A 9 8.73 -9.64 -39.39
C ALA A 9 9.15 -10.37 -38.10
N ILE A 10 8.50 -10.02 -36.98
CA ILE A 10 8.54 -10.82 -35.76
C ILE A 10 7.92 -12.18 -36.09
N ARG A 11 8.75 -13.22 -36.23
CA ARG A 11 8.28 -14.59 -36.43
C ARG A 11 7.46 -14.99 -35.20
N ARG A 12 6.18 -15.29 -35.42
CA ARG A 12 5.28 -15.92 -34.44
C ARG A 12 5.98 -17.14 -33.81
N PRO A 13 5.97 -17.32 -32.49
CA PRO A 13 6.36 -18.59 -31.90
C PRO A 13 5.39 -19.66 -32.40
N VAL A 14 5.94 -20.78 -32.84
CA VAL A 14 5.18 -22.01 -33.06
C VAL A 14 4.55 -22.38 -31.72
N VAL A 15 3.21 -22.37 -31.66
CA VAL A 15 2.46 -22.80 -30.48
C VAL A 15 2.57 -24.32 -30.40
N CYS A 16 3.64 -24.81 -29.79
CA CYS A 16 3.69 -26.18 -29.31
C CYS A 16 2.81 -26.24 -28.06
N ASN A 17 1.66 -26.90 -28.19
CA ASN A 17 0.69 -27.18 -27.13
C ASN A 17 1.26 -28.20 -26.11
N TRP A 18 2.37 -27.86 -25.45
CA TRP A 18 2.78 -28.55 -24.24
C TRP A 18 1.86 -28.06 -23.12
N HIS A 19 0.95 -28.93 -22.68
CA HIS A 19 0.22 -28.76 -21.44
C HIS A 19 1.27 -28.73 -20.31
N MET A 20 1.80 -27.56 -19.99
CA MET A 20 2.63 -27.37 -18.80
C MET A 20 1.74 -27.72 -17.61
N PRO A 21 2.12 -28.70 -16.76
CA PRO A 21 1.31 -29.03 -15.61
C PRO A 21 1.16 -27.79 -14.74
N THR A 22 -0.07 -27.29 -14.61
CA THR A 22 -0.39 -26.12 -13.81
C THR A 22 -0.07 -26.43 -12.34
N VAL A 23 0.75 -25.61 -11.71
CA VAL A 23 1.04 -25.74 -10.27
C VAL A 23 -0.29 -25.63 -9.50
N PRO A 24 -0.65 -26.60 -8.63
CA PRO A 24 -1.82 -26.49 -7.77
C PRO A 24 -1.90 -25.15 -7.02
N GLY A 25 -3.09 -24.60 -6.88
CA GLY A 25 -3.34 -23.24 -6.38
C GLY A 25 -3.21 -22.12 -7.42
N TYR A 26 -2.64 -22.37 -8.59
CA TYR A 26 -2.46 -21.36 -9.64
C TYR A 26 -3.20 -21.72 -10.94
N HIS A 27 -3.52 -20.69 -11.72
CA HIS A 27 -3.97 -20.87 -13.10
C HIS A 27 -2.81 -20.92 -14.09
N GLY A 28 -1.61 -20.47 -13.71
CA GLY A 28 -0.40 -20.55 -14.53
C GLY A 28 -0.24 -19.40 -15.52
N GLN A 29 -1.08 -18.37 -15.41
CA GLN A 29 -1.12 -17.26 -16.36
C GLN A 29 -1.73 -15.99 -15.77
N TYR A 30 -1.42 -14.85 -16.38
CA TYR A 30 -2.14 -13.59 -16.16
C TYR A 30 -2.81 -13.11 -17.45
N LEU A 31 -3.84 -12.28 -17.29
CA LEU A 31 -4.55 -11.64 -18.39
C LEU A 31 -3.99 -10.23 -18.61
N ARG A 32 -3.45 -9.96 -19.79
CA ARG A 32 -3.00 -8.62 -20.19
C ARG A 32 -4.06 -7.96 -21.05
N ILE A 33 -4.52 -6.78 -20.65
CA ILE A 33 -5.59 -6.01 -21.29
C ILE A 33 -5.02 -4.66 -21.74
N ASP A 34 -5.26 -4.31 -23.00
CA ASP A 34 -4.98 -2.99 -23.56
C ASP A 34 -6.30 -2.24 -23.77
N LEU A 35 -6.48 -1.14 -23.04
CA LEU A 35 -7.69 -0.32 -23.10
C LEU A 35 -7.77 0.54 -24.37
N SER A 36 -6.64 0.94 -24.94
CA SER A 36 -6.58 1.75 -26.15
C SER A 36 -6.98 0.90 -27.35
N GLU A 37 -6.38 -0.30 -27.46
CA GLU A 37 -6.66 -1.23 -28.56
C GLU A 37 -7.90 -2.10 -28.32
N ARG A 38 -8.46 -2.06 -27.11
CA ARG A 38 -9.58 -2.92 -26.65
C ARG A 38 -9.29 -4.40 -26.89
N THR A 39 -8.05 -4.82 -26.64
CA THR A 39 -7.60 -6.21 -26.79
C THR A 39 -7.24 -6.85 -25.45
N SER A 40 -7.24 -8.18 -25.43
CA SER A 40 -6.76 -8.94 -24.27
C SER A 40 -6.08 -10.23 -24.72
N HIS A 41 -5.01 -10.62 -24.06
CA HIS A 41 -4.36 -11.91 -24.30
C HIS A 41 -3.85 -12.53 -22.99
N GLN A 42 -3.77 -13.86 -22.99
CA GLN A 42 -3.28 -14.64 -21.86
C GLN A 42 -1.76 -14.73 -21.96
N VAL A 43 -1.06 -14.48 -20.85
CA VAL A 43 0.39 -14.58 -20.78
C VAL A 43 0.76 -15.65 -19.76
N PRO A 44 1.41 -16.75 -20.17
CA PRO A 44 1.85 -17.78 -19.24
C PRO A 44 2.97 -17.24 -18.34
N TRP A 45 3.01 -17.70 -17.10
CA TRP A 45 4.13 -17.38 -16.21
C TRP A 45 5.41 -18.07 -16.68
N PRO A 46 6.55 -17.38 -16.70
CA PRO A 46 7.83 -18.03 -16.90
C PRO A 46 8.15 -19.01 -15.77
N ASP A 47 8.93 -20.03 -16.10
CA ASP A 47 9.31 -21.10 -15.17
C ASP A 47 9.92 -20.57 -13.87
N GLY A 48 9.42 -21.09 -12.76
CA GLY A 48 9.90 -20.75 -11.41
C GLY A 48 9.46 -19.40 -10.86
N VAL A 49 8.82 -18.52 -11.64
CA VAL A 49 8.36 -17.20 -11.15
C VAL A 49 7.35 -17.35 -10.00
N LEU A 50 6.37 -18.26 -10.15
CA LEU A 50 5.38 -18.54 -9.11
C LEU A 50 6.00 -18.95 -7.77
N ARG A 51 7.03 -19.82 -7.77
CA ARG A 51 7.72 -20.24 -6.54
C ARG A 51 8.58 -19.13 -5.96
N LYS A 52 9.24 -18.34 -6.81
CA LYS A 52 10.16 -17.26 -6.39
C LYS A 52 9.44 -16.03 -5.84
N PHE A 53 8.18 -15.79 -6.22
CA PHE A 53 7.43 -14.57 -5.90
C PHE A 53 6.06 -14.82 -5.27
N LEU A 54 5.63 -16.08 -5.16
CA LEU A 54 4.38 -16.51 -4.55
C LEU A 54 3.15 -15.93 -5.28
N GLY A 55 2.61 -14.84 -4.78
CA GLY A 55 1.38 -14.20 -5.28
C GLY A 55 1.35 -12.73 -4.91
N GLY A 56 0.17 -12.12 -5.00
CA GLY A 56 -0.12 -10.82 -4.39
C GLY A 56 0.95 -9.75 -4.66
N ALA A 57 1.47 -9.13 -3.60
CA ALA A 57 2.48 -8.08 -3.73
C ALA A 57 3.81 -8.57 -4.36
N GLY A 58 4.16 -9.84 -4.18
CA GLY A 58 5.38 -10.44 -4.74
C GLY A 58 5.31 -10.61 -6.25
N LEU A 59 4.31 -11.33 -6.76
CA LEU A 59 4.08 -11.45 -8.21
C LEU A 59 3.81 -10.09 -8.84
N GLY A 60 3.09 -9.20 -8.16
CA GLY A 60 2.86 -7.85 -8.65
C GLY A 60 4.14 -7.06 -8.87
N ALA A 61 5.11 -7.16 -7.95
CA ALA A 61 6.41 -6.48 -8.12
C ALA A 61 7.17 -7.02 -9.34
N TRP A 62 7.11 -8.35 -9.58
CA TRP A 62 7.71 -8.95 -10.77
C TRP A 62 7.03 -8.45 -12.05
N VAL A 63 5.69 -8.46 -12.10
CA VAL A 63 4.92 -7.98 -13.26
C VAL A 63 5.23 -6.51 -13.54
N LEU A 64 5.22 -5.65 -12.52
CA LEU A 64 5.56 -4.24 -12.71
C LEU A 64 6.95 -4.06 -13.28
N ARG A 65 7.95 -4.83 -12.83
CA ARG A 65 9.30 -4.74 -13.40
C ARG A 65 9.33 -5.12 -14.89
N CYS A 66 8.52 -6.08 -15.31
CA CYS A 66 8.46 -6.53 -16.70
C CYS A 66 7.65 -5.59 -17.61
N GLU A 67 6.53 -5.06 -17.11
CA GLU A 67 5.56 -4.31 -17.90
C GLU A 67 5.76 -2.79 -17.85
N THR A 68 6.45 -2.26 -16.84
CA THR A 68 6.63 -0.80 -16.68
C THR A 68 7.85 -0.33 -17.47
N PRO A 69 7.72 0.64 -18.39
CA PRO A 69 8.87 1.34 -18.94
C PRO A 69 9.64 2.09 -17.85
N ASP A 70 10.97 2.15 -17.99
CA ASP A 70 11.81 2.91 -17.07
C ASP A 70 11.44 4.41 -17.14
N GLY A 71 11.28 5.06 -15.99
CA GLY A 71 10.93 6.48 -15.91
C GLY A 71 9.50 6.85 -16.33
N VAL A 72 8.61 5.88 -16.63
CA VAL A 72 7.26 6.16 -17.12
C VAL A 72 6.47 7.11 -16.22
N ASP A 73 5.68 8.02 -16.80
CA ASP A 73 4.73 8.81 -16.03
C ASP A 73 3.63 7.88 -15.46
N PRO A 74 3.41 7.83 -14.13
CA PRO A 74 2.40 6.96 -13.52
C PRO A 74 0.97 7.14 -14.06
N LEU A 75 0.62 8.31 -14.60
CA LEU A 75 -0.72 8.63 -15.14
C LEU A 75 -0.80 8.50 -16.66
N SER A 76 0.26 8.04 -17.33
CA SER A 76 0.27 7.80 -18.76
C SER A 76 -0.46 6.49 -19.15
N PRO A 77 -0.92 6.37 -20.41
CA PRO A 77 -1.47 5.12 -20.94
C PRO A 77 -0.51 3.93 -20.79
N GLU A 78 0.80 4.13 -20.93
CA GLU A 78 1.83 3.10 -20.87
C GLU A 78 2.07 2.55 -19.45
N SER A 79 1.73 3.33 -18.41
CA SER A 79 1.87 2.90 -17.01
C SER A 79 0.93 1.73 -16.69
N PRO A 80 1.42 0.58 -16.19
CA PRO A 80 0.57 -0.56 -15.89
C PRO A 80 -0.17 -0.41 -14.55
N LEU A 81 -1.43 -0.84 -14.53
CA LEU A 81 -2.21 -1.09 -13.31
C LEU A 81 -2.47 -2.60 -13.19
N VAL A 82 -2.05 -3.21 -12.08
CA VAL A 82 -2.03 -4.67 -11.93
C VAL A 82 -2.84 -5.11 -10.73
N PHE A 83 -3.83 -5.98 -10.95
CA PHE A 83 -4.55 -6.70 -9.91
C PHE A 83 -3.98 -8.11 -9.80
N VAL A 84 -3.55 -8.53 -8.61
CA VAL A 84 -2.86 -9.81 -8.39
C VAL A 84 -3.54 -10.60 -7.29
N PHE A 85 -3.74 -11.89 -7.55
CA PHE A 85 -4.28 -12.86 -6.61
C PHE A 85 -3.15 -13.75 -6.04
N SER A 86 -3.50 -14.68 -5.16
CA SER A 86 -2.55 -15.58 -4.48
C SER A 86 -3.00 -17.02 -4.62
N PRO A 87 -2.09 -18.01 -4.48
CA PRO A 87 -2.46 -19.43 -4.45
C PRO A 87 -3.45 -19.78 -3.33
N LEU A 88 -3.50 -19.01 -2.25
CA LEU A 88 -4.39 -19.29 -1.12
C LEU A 88 -5.84 -18.84 -1.38
N VAL A 89 -6.07 -18.00 -2.40
CA VAL A 89 -7.40 -17.48 -2.71
C VAL A 89 -8.28 -18.60 -3.24
N GLY A 90 -9.46 -18.78 -2.61
CA GLY A 90 -10.38 -19.87 -2.94
C GLY A 90 -10.15 -21.16 -2.14
N SER A 91 -9.11 -21.20 -1.29
CA SER A 91 -8.93 -22.26 -0.30
C SER A 91 -9.94 -22.14 0.84
N PRO A 92 -10.17 -23.20 1.65
CA PRO A 92 -10.98 -23.12 2.86
C PRO A 92 -10.31 -22.34 4.00
N LEU A 93 -9.08 -21.82 3.83
CA LEU A 93 -8.36 -21.12 4.88
C LEU A 93 -9.05 -19.80 5.24
N THR A 94 -9.15 -19.52 6.54
CA THR A 94 -9.68 -18.24 6.99
C THR A 94 -8.72 -17.08 6.67
N THR A 95 -9.27 -15.90 6.41
CA THR A 95 -8.55 -14.63 6.17
C THR A 95 -7.64 -14.61 4.93
N SER A 96 -7.95 -15.46 3.95
CA SER A 96 -7.18 -15.66 2.71
C SER A 96 -7.79 -14.97 1.47
N ALA A 97 -8.88 -14.23 1.62
CA ALA A 97 -9.56 -13.53 0.52
C ALA A 97 -9.16 -12.05 0.42
N LYS A 98 -7.88 -11.80 0.14
CA LYS A 98 -7.38 -10.47 -0.27
C LYS A 98 -6.90 -10.48 -1.72
N PHE A 99 -6.67 -9.30 -2.26
CA PHE A 99 -5.99 -9.10 -3.54
C PHE A 99 -5.07 -7.89 -3.43
N ALA A 100 -3.99 -7.92 -4.19
CA ALA A 100 -3.08 -6.79 -4.30
C ALA A 100 -3.41 -5.98 -5.56
N VAL A 101 -3.26 -4.66 -5.47
CA VAL A 101 -3.24 -3.76 -6.62
C VAL A 101 -1.91 -3.04 -6.62
N LEU A 102 -1.22 -3.03 -7.76
CA LEU A 102 0.08 -2.40 -7.89
C LEU A 102 0.16 -1.51 -9.13
N ALA A 103 0.86 -0.39 -8.99
CA ALA A 103 1.31 0.47 -10.08
C ALA A 103 2.50 1.33 -9.61
N LYS A 104 3.07 2.13 -10.51
CA LYS A 104 3.83 3.31 -10.11
C LYS A 104 2.85 4.32 -9.50
N SER A 105 3.18 4.83 -8.32
CA SER A 105 2.35 5.81 -7.63
C SER A 105 2.50 7.21 -8.23
N PRO A 106 1.40 7.93 -8.51
CA PRO A 106 1.46 9.36 -8.84
C PRO A 106 1.89 10.22 -7.65
N LEU A 107 1.52 9.82 -6.43
CA LEU A 107 1.93 10.52 -5.21
C LEU A 107 3.43 10.43 -4.95
N THR A 108 4.02 9.24 -5.08
CA THR A 108 5.40 9.00 -4.66
C THR A 108 6.40 8.97 -5.81
N GLY A 109 5.97 8.61 -7.01
CA GLY A 109 6.85 8.28 -8.14
C GLY A 109 7.58 6.94 -7.96
N ARG A 110 7.19 6.13 -6.99
CA ARG A 110 7.79 4.83 -6.62
C ARG A 110 6.77 3.71 -6.76
N ILE A 111 7.20 2.47 -6.57
CA ILE A 111 6.28 1.34 -6.50
C ILE A 111 5.25 1.56 -5.40
N ASN A 112 4.00 1.24 -5.68
CA ASN A 112 2.99 1.15 -4.65
C ASN A 112 2.21 -0.14 -4.78
N ASP A 113 2.18 -0.89 -3.69
CA ASP A 113 1.39 -2.11 -3.53
C ASP A 113 0.33 -1.88 -2.47
N SER A 114 -0.94 -1.84 -2.86
CA SER A 114 -2.08 -1.69 -1.94
C SER A 114 -2.88 -2.99 -1.90
N LEU A 115 -3.40 -3.35 -0.72
CA LEU A 115 -4.20 -4.55 -0.56
C LEU A 115 -5.64 -4.16 -0.24
N SER A 116 -6.58 -4.83 -0.88
CA SER A 116 -8.00 -4.82 -0.51
C SER A 116 -8.49 -6.26 -0.35
N SER A 117 -9.73 -6.46 0.08
CA SER A 117 -10.21 -7.77 0.52
C SER A 117 -11.65 -8.06 0.14
N SER A 118 -12.10 -9.26 0.52
CA SER A 118 -13.43 -9.80 0.30
C SER A 118 -13.64 -10.42 -1.08
N HIS A 119 -14.88 -10.41 -1.57
CA HIS A 119 -15.32 -11.30 -2.64
C HIS A 119 -14.67 -11.04 -4.00
N PHE A 120 -14.15 -9.84 -4.27
CA PHE A 120 -13.41 -9.56 -5.52
C PHE A 120 -12.19 -10.47 -5.68
N ALA A 121 -11.48 -10.81 -4.61
CA ALA A 121 -10.36 -11.75 -4.66
C ALA A 121 -10.80 -13.12 -5.20
N ILE A 122 -11.89 -13.65 -4.63
CA ILE A 122 -12.41 -14.98 -4.97
C ILE A 122 -12.97 -14.98 -6.40
N SER A 123 -13.86 -14.04 -6.73
CA SER A 123 -14.44 -13.97 -8.09
C SER A 123 -13.37 -13.66 -9.14
N GLY A 124 -12.39 -12.81 -8.80
CA GLY A 124 -11.26 -12.47 -9.66
C GLY A 124 -10.38 -13.67 -9.96
N LYS A 125 -9.97 -14.43 -8.94
CA LYS A 125 -9.25 -15.70 -9.15
C LYS A 125 -10.06 -16.67 -10.02
N ARG A 126 -11.38 -16.76 -9.81
CA ARG A 126 -12.27 -17.64 -10.58
C ARG A 126 -12.47 -17.25 -12.05
N THR A 127 -11.94 -16.11 -12.49
CA THR A 127 -11.86 -15.78 -13.93
C THR A 127 -10.86 -16.69 -14.68
N GLY A 128 -10.00 -17.43 -13.99
CA GLY A 128 -9.00 -18.30 -14.61
C GLY A 128 -7.62 -17.66 -14.77
N TYR A 129 -7.35 -16.56 -14.05
CA TYR A 129 -6.10 -15.81 -14.11
C TYR A 129 -5.53 -15.57 -12.71
N ASP A 130 -4.21 -15.58 -12.57
CA ASP A 130 -3.52 -15.25 -11.33
C ASP A 130 -3.33 -13.74 -11.15
N ALA A 131 -3.37 -12.98 -12.25
CA ALA A 131 -3.36 -11.53 -12.26
C ALA A 131 -4.10 -10.96 -13.48
N ILE A 132 -4.50 -9.69 -13.39
CA ILE A 132 -5.06 -8.88 -14.47
C ILE A 132 -4.19 -7.63 -14.60
N VAL A 133 -3.55 -7.47 -15.75
CA VAL A 133 -2.66 -6.34 -16.09
C VAL A 133 -3.36 -5.43 -17.06
N ILE A 134 -3.43 -4.14 -16.76
CA ILE A 134 -4.14 -3.15 -17.56
C ILE A 134 -3.18 -2.06 -18.00
N VAL A 135 -3.09 -1.86 -19.31
CA VAL A 135 -2.36 -0.76 -19.97
C VAL A 135 -3.29 -0.03 -20.94
N GLY A 136 -2.80 1.03 -21.57
CA GLY A 136 -3.58 1.91 -22.42
C GLY A 136 -4.53 2.81 -21.62
N ALA A 137 -5.37 3.54 -22.35
CA ALA A 137 -6.46 4.34 -21.81
C ALA A 137 -7.66 4.24 -22.76
N ALA A 138 -8.87 4.15 -22.22
CA ALA A 138 -10.07 4.05 -23.04
C ALA A 138 -10.47 5.40 -23.64
N ASP A 139 -11.20 5.41 -24.76
CA ASP A 139 -11.74 6.63 -25.39
C ASP A 139 -12.83 7.34 -24.58
N GLY A 140 -13.34 6.69 -23.53
CA GLY A 140 -14.46 7.12 -22.71
C GLY A 140 -14.47 6.41 -21.35
N PRO A 141 -15.21 6.93 -20.35
CA PRO A 141 -15.54 6.20 -19.13
C PRO A 141 -15.93 4.75 -19.43
N THR A 142 -15.16 3.80 -18.90
CA THR A 142 -15.29 2.38 -19.22
C THR A 142 -15.40 1.52 -17.96
N THR A 143 -16.22 0.48 -18.04
CA THR A 143 -16.20 -0.67 -17.13
C THR A 143 -15.60 -1.87 -17.86
N LEU A 144 -14.53 -2.44 -17.29
CA LEU A 144 -13.99 -3.72 -17.76
C LEU A 144 -14.75 -4.88 -17.12
N VAL A 145 -15.36 -5.73 -17.92
CA VAL A 145 -16.02 -6.95 -17.46
C VAL A 145 -15.15 -8.16 -17.83
N VAL A 146 -14.63 -8.85 -16.83
CA VAL A 146 -13.72 -9.99 -17.01
C VAL A 146 -14.41 -11.27 -16.54
N THR A 147 -14.49 -12.25 -17.43
CA THR A 147 -15.01 -13.59 -17.16
C THR A 147 -14.06 -14.66 -17.73
N PRO A 148 -14.28 -15.95 -17.46
CA PRO A 148 -13.50 -17.01 -18.09
C PRO A 148 -13.56 -17.03 -19.62
N ASP A 149 -14.63 -16.45 -20.19
CA ASP A 149 -14.85 -16.42 -21.64
C ASP A 149 -14.15 -15.22 -22.32
N GLY A 150 -13.61 -14.28 -21.54
CA GLY A 150 -12.84 -13.15 -22.06
C GLY A 150 -13.18 -11.82 -21.39
N VAL A 151 -12.91 -10.74 -22.13
CA VAL A 151 -13.06 -9.36 -21.65
C VAL A 151 -14.09 -8.63 -22.49
N ARG A 152 -14.98 -7.89 -21.83
CA ARG A 152 -15.89 -6.93 -22.46
C ARG A 152 -15.61 -5.53 -21.93
N PHE A 153 -15.66 -4.55 -22.83
CA PHE A 153 -15.42 -3.14 -22.56
C PHE A 153 -16.76 -2.41 -22.67
N GLU A 154 -17.42 -2.20 -21.53
CA GLU A 154 -18.71 -1.55 -21.46
C GLU A 154 -18.57 -0.06 -21.13
N SER A 155 -19.49 0.78 -21.63
CA SER A 155 -19.55 2.18 -21.23
C SER A 155 -19.84 2.32 -19.73
N ALA A 156 -19.25 3.33 -19.11
CA ALA A 156 -19.49 3.75 -17.74
C ALA A 156 -19.87 5.23 -17.63
N GLU A 157 -20.38 5.83 -18.71
CA GLU A 157 -20.79 7.25 -18.75
C GLU A 157 -21.81 7.58 -17.67
N THR A 158 -22.74 6.65 -17.40
CA THR A 158 -23.78 6.82 -16.37
C THR A 158 -23.28 6.67 -14.93
N GLU A 159 -22.09 6.11 -14.76
CA GLU A 159 -21.44 5.92 -13.47
C GLU A 159 -20.34 6.95 -13.21
N TRP A 160 -19.86 7.64 -14.25
CA TRP A 160 -18.87 8.69 -14.12
C TRP A 160 -19.44 9.85 -13.28
N GLY A 161 -18.69 10.28 -12.27
CA GLY A 161 -19.11 11.25 -11.26
C GLY A 161 -19.78 10.64 -10.02
N LEU A 162 -20.17 9.36 -10.04
CA LEU A 162 -20.79 8.70 -8.87
C LEU A 162 -19.74 8.20 -7.87
N GLY A 163 -20.15 8.08 -6.61
CA GLY A 163 -19.37 7.41 -5.58
C GLY A 163 -19.06 5.94 -5.91
N SER A 164 -17.97 5.43 -5.32
CA SER A 164 -17.48 4.08 -5.61
C SER A 164 -18.48 2.97 -5.22
N ARG A 165 -19.21 3.16 -4.11
CA ARG A 165 -20.25 2.25 -3.62
C ARG A 165 -21.44 2.19 -4.57
N GLU A 166 -21.96 3.36 -4.97
CA GLU A 166 -23.09 3.44 -5.90
C GLU A 166 -22.71 2.86 -7.27
N THR A 167 -21.53 3.20 -7.79
CA THR A 167 -20.97 2.61 -9.01
C THR A 167 -20.98 1.09 -8.94
N GLY A 168 -20.45 0.52 -7.85
CA GLY A 168 -20.40 -0.93 -7.66
C GLY A 168 -21.79 -1.57 -7.66
N GLN A 169 -22.80 -0.89 -7.09
CA GLN A 169 -24.18 -1.38 -7.10
C GLN A 169 -24.81 -1.31 -8.50
N ARG A 170 -24.72 -0.16 -9.19
CA ARG A 170 -25.27 0.03 -10.55
C ARG A 170 -24.67 -0.94 -11.56
N VAL A 171 -23.35 -1.12 -11.53
CA VAL A 171 -22.66 -2.07 -12.42
C VAL A 171 -23.13 -3.50 -12.15
N ARG A 172 -23.30 -3.92 -10.89
CA ARG A 172 -23.84 -5.25 -10.58
C ARG A 172 -25.27 -5.42 -11.07
N ASP A 173 -26.13 -4.43 -10.86
CA ASP A 173 -27.54 -4.52 -11.26
C ASP A 173 -27.66 -4.60 -12.78
N ARG A 174 -26.89 -3.80 -13.52
CA ARG A 174 -26.78 -3.86 -14.99
C ARG A 174 -26.32 -5.23 -15.49
N LEU A 175 -25.41 -5.89 -14.75
CA LEU A 175 -24.86 -7.20 -15.10
C LEU A 175 -25.68 -8.40 -14.59
N GLY A 176 -26.95 -8.20 -14.22
CA GLY A 176 -27.85 -9.29 -13.80
C GLY A 176 -28.00 -9.44 -12.27
N GLY A 177 -27.57 -8.43 -11.51
CA GLY A 177 -27.74 -8.32 -10.07
C GLY A 177 -26.98 -9.37 -9.27
N LYS A 178 -27.41 -9.59 -8.01
CA LYS A 178 -26.74 -10.50 -7.06
C LYS A 178 -26.59 -11.94 -7.58
N ARG A 179 -27.51 -12.40 -8.44
CA ARG A 179 -27.52 -13.78 -8.97
C ARG A 179 -26.42 -14.03 -10.01
N ALA A 180 -25.93 -12.98 -10.69
CA ALA A 180 -24.90 -13.10 -11.72
C ALA A 180 -23.48 -13.26 -11.15
N GLY A 181 -23.28 -13.12 -9.84
CA GLY A 181 -22.00 -13.40 -9.17
C GLY A 181 -20.89 -12.37 -9.40
N PHE A 182 -21.16 -11.26 -10.10
CA PHE A 182 -20.19 -10.20 -10.33
C PHE A 182 -19.77 -9.47 -9.05
N ARG A 183 -18.46 -9.25 -8.93
CA ARG A 183 -17.84 -8.41 -7.91
C ARG A 183 -17.13 -7.25 -8.59
N VAL A 184 -17.27 -6.06 -8.03
CA VAL A 184 -16.86 -4.82 -8.68
C VAL A 184 -15.86 -4.09 -7.81
N ALA A 185 -14.72 -3.74 -8.39
CA ALA A 185 -13.80 -2.75 -7.85
C ALA A 185 -13.95 -1.45 -8.66
N ALA A 186 -14.12 -0.31 -7.99
CA ALA A 186 -14.44 0.96 -8.64
C ALA A 186 -13.71 2.14 -7.99
N ILE A 187 -13.54 3.21 -8.76
CA ILE A 187 -13.06 4.51 -8.27
C ILE A 187 -14.24 5.45 -8.00
N GLY A 188 -14.06 6.38 -7.06
CA GLY A 188 -14.97 7.50 -6.86
C GLY A 188 -14.55 8.77 -7.65
N PRO A 189 -15.24 9.89 -7.42
CA PRO A 189 -14.94 11.20 -8.00
C PRO A 189 -13.48 11.65 -7.92
N ALA A 190 -12.78 11.31 -6.84
CA ALA A 190 -11.37 11.66 -6.64
C ALA A 190 -10.45 10.91 -7.61
N GLY A 191 -10.75 9.65 -7.93
CA GLY A 191 -9.99 8.87 -8.91
C GLY A 191 -10.17 9.43 -10.32
N GLU A 192 -11.39 9.79 -10.69
CA GLU A 192 -11.72 10.40 -11.98
C GLU A 192 -11.01 11.73 -12.19
N ARG A 193 -10.85 12.50 -11.12
CA ARG A 193 -10.14 13.78 -11.09
C ARG A 193 -8.65 13.63 -10.78
N LEU A 194 -8.13 12.40 -10.76
CA LEU A 194 -6.69 12.13 -10.61
C LEU A 194 -6.09 12.67 -9.30
N VAL A 195 -6.84 12.71 -8.19
CA VAL A 195 -6.26 13.04 -6.87
C VAL A 195 -5.16 12.03 -6.54
N HIS A 196 -3.95 12.49 -6.21
CA HIS A 196 -2.76 11.64 -6.11
C HIS A 196 -2.82 10.58 -5.00
N PHE A 197 -3.79 10.68 -4.09
CA PHE A 197 -4.09 9.68 -3.06
C PHE A 197 -5.53 9.14 -3.18
N ALA A 198 -6.07 9.11 -4.40
CA ALA A 198 -7.33 8.43 -4.69
C ALA A 198 -7.19 6.90 -4.58
N THR A 199 -8.28 6.27 -4.16
CA THR A 199 -8.37 4.86 -3.82
C THR A 199 -9.15 4.06 -4.86
N ILE A 200 -9.02 2.73 -4.82
CA ILE A 200 -9.90 1.79 -5.51
C ILE A 200 -10.70 1.03 -4.45
N SER A 201 -12.02 1.07 -4.52
CA SER A 201 -12.92 0.47 -3.53
C SER A 201 -13.63 -0.78 -4.06
N HIS A 202 -13.77 -1.80 -3.21
CA HIS A 202 -14.62 -2.96 -3.42
C HIS A 202 -15.34 -3.30 -2.12
N ASP A 203 -16.68 -3.37 -2.13
CA ASP A 203 -17.50 -3.64 -0.93
C ASP A 203 -17.07 -2.76 0.27
N ALA A 204 -16.95 -1.45 0.03
CA ALA A 204 -16.46 -0.44 0.97
C ALA A 204 -15.04 -0.69 1.54
N ARG A 205 -14.22 -1.55 0.92
CA ARG A 205 -12.83 -1.82 1.29
C ARG A 205 -11.89 -1.26 0.25
N HIS A 206 -10.83 -0.60 0.71
CA HIS A 206 -10.03 0.24 -0.17
C HIS A 206 -8.63 -0.35 -0.36
N ALA A 207 -8.19 -0.46 -1.61
CA ALA A 207 -6.78 -0.37 -1.95
C ALA A 207 -6.39 1.11 -1.79
N GLY A 208 -6.09 1.50 -0.55
CA GLY A 208 -6.23 2.87 -0.09
C GLY A 208 -5.08 3.81 -0.43
N ARG A 209 -3.82 3.38 -0.28
CA ARG A 209 -2.70 4.34 -0.28
C ARG A 209 -1.98 4.42 -1.61
N GLY A 210 -1.33 5.56 -1.85
CA GLY A 210 -0.40 5.76 -2.97
C GLY A 210 -1.05 6.04 -4.34
N GLY A 211 -2.35 6.34 -4.40
CA GLY A 211 -2.94 6.94 -5.59
C GLY A 211 -3.34 6.01 -6.73
N LEU A 212 -3.55 4.71 -6.46
CA LEU A 212 -3.91 3.77 -7.51
C LEU A 212 -5.29 4.06 -8.12
N GLY A 213 -6.17 4.76 -7.41
CA GLY A 213 -7.43 5.26 -7.94
C GLY A 213 -7.23 6.32 -9.04
N ALA A 214 -6.20 7.18 -8.92
CA ALA A 214 -5.84 8.13 -9.96
C ALA A 214 -5.22 7.44 -11.18
N VAL A 215 -4.38 6.42 -10.97
CA VAL A 215 -3.88 5.58 -12.06
C VAL A 215 -5.04 4.94 -12.82
N MET A 216 -6.01 4.36 -12.11
CA MET A 216 -7.21 3.79 -12.72
C MET A 216 -8.06 4.85 -13.45
N GLY A 217 -8.22 6.04 -12.87
CA GLY A 217 -8.94 7.16 -13.49
C GLY A 217 -8.27 7.74 -14.74
N SER A 218 -6.94 7.82 -14.77
CA SER A 218 -6.15 8.30 -15.92
C SER A 218 -6.38 7.44 -17.18
N LYS A 219 -6.74 6.18 -16.97
CA LYS A 219 -7.09 5.23 -18.03
C LYS A 219 -8.56 5.30 -18.46
N ARG A 220 -9.32 6.24 -17.88
CA ARG A 220 -10.79 6.38 -18.00
C ARG A 220 -11.53 5.10 -17.63
N LEU A 221 -10.95 4.33 -16.71
CA LEU A 221 -11.49 3.08 -16.22
C LEU A 221 -12.24 3.34 -14.91
N LYS A 222 -13.57 3.37 -14.98
CA LYS A 222 -14.42 3.63 -13.80
C LYS A 222 -14.51 2.43 -12.86
N ALA A 223 -14.57 1.22 -13.43
CA ALA A 223 -14.77 0.00 -12.67
C ALA A 223 -14.20 -1.24 -13.39
N ILE A 224 -13.88 -2.26 -12.61
CA ILE A 224 -13.61 -3.63 -13.08
C ILE A 224 -14.63 -4.55 -12.41
N ALA A 225 -15.39 -5.26 -13.22
CA ALA A 225 -16.33 -6.28 -12.79
C ALA A 225 -15.76 -7.67 -13.11
N VAL A 226 -15.65 -8.53 -12.11
CA VAL A 226 -15.15 -9.90 -12.25
C VAL A 226 -16.22 -10.91 -11.83
N ALA A 227 -16.39 -11.95 -12.63
CA ALA A 227 -17.16 -13.14 -12.29
C ALA A 227 -16.53 -14.35 -12.96
N GLY A 228 -16.61 -15.52 -12.33
CA GLY A 228 -16.12 -16.73 -12.96
C GLY A 228 -16.39 -17.99 -12.15
N ASP A 229 -16.12 -19.11 -12.80
CA ASP A 229 -16.39 -20.45 -12.30
C ASP A 229 -15.14 -21.35 -12.30
N ARG A 230 -13.98 -20.85 -12.75
CA ARG A 230 -12.74 -21.62 -12.81
C ARG A 230 -12.21 -21.81 -11.41
N VAL A 231 -11.96 -23.05 -11.02
CA VAL A 231 -11.44 -23.40 -9.70
C VAL A 231 -10.08 -24.05 -9.89
N VAL A 232 -9.12 -23.66 -9.05
CA VAL A 232 -7.80 -24.30 -8.99
C VAL A 232 -7.88 -25.60 -8.19
N SER A 233 -7.09 -26.60 -8.56
CA SER A 233 -6.87 -27.76 -7.70
C SER A 233 -5.94 -27.41 -6.53
N PHE A 234 -6.04 -28.15 -5.44
CA PHE A 234 -5.07 -28.10 -4.33
C PHE A 234 -4.35 -29.45 -4.24
N SER A 235 -3.07 -29.43 -3.90
CA SER A 235 -2.26 -30.65 -3.84
C SER A 235 -2.72 -31.65 -2.78
N ASP A 236 -3.18 -31.17 -1.63
CA ASP A 236 -3.72 -31.99 -0.54
C ASP A 236 -4.93 -31.30 0.10
N PRO A 237 -6.13 -31.48 -0.48
CA PRO A 237 -7.36 -30.87 0.05
C PRO A 237 -7.72 -31.37 1.46
N GLY A 238 -7.37 -32.61 1.80
CA GLY A 238 -7.67 -33.20 3.11
C GLY A 238 -6.90 -32.49 4.22
N ARG A 239 -5.57 -32.38 4.05
CA ARG A 239 -4.71 -31.64 4.98
C ARG A 239 -5.09 -30.16 5.06
N LEU A 240 -5.46 -29.55 3.94
CA LEU A 240 -5.88 -28.15 3.90
C LEU A 240 -7.15 -27.89 4.73
N VAL A 241 -8.11 -28.82 4.74
CA VAL A 241 -9.31 -28.74 5.58
C VAL A 241 -8.96 -28.89 7.07
N GLU A 242 -8.05 -29.79 7.43
CA GLU A 242 -7.58 -29.94 8.82
C GLU A 242 -6.95 -28.65 9.33
N ILE A 243 -6.01 -28.09 8.57
CA ILE A 243 -5.34 -26.83 8.89
C ILE A 243 -6.36 -25.69 8.98
N SER A 244 -7.31 -25.61 8.05
CA SER A 244 -8.37 -24.60 8.07
C SER A 244 -9.19 -24.65 9.36
N ARG A 245 -9.59 -25.85 9.81
CA ARG A 245 -10.35 -26.02 11.06
C ARG A 245 -9.56 -25.56 12.27
N ASP A 246 -8.29 -25.95 12.33
CA ASP A 246 -7.40 -25.58 13.43
C ASP A 246 -7.15 -24.07 13.48
N ILE A 247 -6.75 -23.46 12.37
CA ILE A 247 -6.53 -22.01 12.28
C ILE A 247 -7.83 -21.24 12.55
N SER A 248 -8.97 -21.71 12.06
CA SER A 248 -10.27 -21.10 12.37
C SER A 248 -10.54 -21.10 13.87
N LYS A 249 -10.30 -22.22 14.56
CA LYS A 249 -10.43 -22.32 16.02
C LYS A 249 -9.48 -21.36 16.73
N ARG A 250 -8.20 -21.33 16.36
CA ARG A 250 -7.20 -20.44 16.96
C ARG A 250 -7.49 -18.95 16.69
N SER A 251 -8.00 -18.63 15.50
CA SER A 251 -8.39 -17.27 15.10
C SER A 251 -9.61 -16.72 15.83
N LEU A 252 -10.33 -17.57 16.57
CA LEU A 252 -11.39 -17.18 17.50
C LEU A 252 -10.87 -17.05 18.94
N GLY A 253 -9.59 -17.34 19.18
CA GLY A 253 -8.93 -17.21 20.48
C GLY A 253 -8.52 -15.78 20.83
N SER A 254 -7.66 -15.66 21.84
CA SER A 254 -7.18 -14.40 22.42
C SER A 254 -6.28 -13.60 21.47
N ALA A 255 -5.51 -14.27 20.62
CA ALA A 255 -4.57 -13.64 19.67
C ALA A 255 -5.23 -12.62 18.72
N THR A 256 -6.54 -12.73 18.52
CA THR A 256 -7.33 -11.90 17.61
C THR A 256 -8.53 -11.24 18.30
N ALA A 257 -8.72 -11.48 19.60
CA ALA A 257 -9.90 -11.03 20.35
C ALA A 257 -10.07 -9.51 20.30
N LYS A 258 -8.96 -8.76 20.45
CA LYS A 258 -8.94 -7.29 20.34
C LYS A 258 -9.66 -6.80 19.08
N TYR A 259 -9.37 -7.39 17.92
CA TYR A 259 -9.97 -6.96 16.65
C TYR A 259 -11.49 -7.18 16.61
N ARG A 260 -11.98 -8.24 17.26
CA ARG A 260 -13.42 -8.58 17.31
C ARG A 260 -14.20 -7.78 18.35
N GLU A 261 -13.54 -7.42 19.43
CA GLU A 261 -14.18 -6.83 20.60
C GLU A 261 -14.14 -5.32 20.57
N LEU A 262 -12.96 -4.74 20.28
CA LEU A 262 -12.71 -3.31 20.34
C LEU A 262 -12.36 -2.70 18.98
N GLY A 263 -11.97 -3.53 18.01
CA GLY A 263 -11.52 -3.07 16.70
C GLY A 263 -10.11 -2.46 16.76
N THR A 264 -9.66 -1.92 15.62
CA THR A 264 -8.37 -1.22 15.58
C THR A 264 -8.45 0.15 16.27
N VAL A 265 -9.63 0.77 16.29
CA VAL A 265 -9.91 2.10 16.87
C VAL A 265 -9.43 2.24 18.33
N ASP A 266 -9.39 1.16 19.10
CA ASP A 266 -8.82 1.10 20.46
C ASP A 266 -7.33 1.49 20.54
N ASN A 267 -6.59 1.38 19.42
CA ASN A 267 -5.22 1.85 19.33
C ASN A 267 -5.09 3.35 19.63
N LEU A 268 -6.12 4.15 19.37
CA LEU A 268 -6.12 5.60 19.59
C LEU A 268 -5.76 5.94 21.05
N VAL A 269 -6.53 5.38 22.00
CA VAL A 269 -6.32 5.64 23.43
C VAL A 269 -5.00 5.03 23.90
N THR A 270 -4.65 3.86 23.38
CA THR A 270 -3.38 3.19 23.70
C THR A 270 -2.17 4.04 23.31
N PHE A 271 -2.12 4.54 22.07
CA PHE A 271 -1.02 5.37 21.59
C PHE A 271 -1.00 6.74 22.25
N ASN A 272 -2.16 7.30 22.60
CA ASN A 272 -2.22 8.52 23.40
C ASN A 272 -1.53 8.34 24.76
N ARG A 273 -1.83 7.25 25.49
CA ARG A 273 -1.20 6.93 26.77
C ARG A 273 0.31 6.70 26.66
N LEU A 274 0.76 6.14 25.54
CA LEU A 274 2.18 5.90 25.27
C LEU A 274 2.93 7.17 24.80
N GLY A 275 2.22 8.28 24.58
CA GLY A 275 2.75 9.51 24.03
C GLY A 275 3.28 9.32 22.60
N SER A 276 2.56 8.52 21.81
CA SER A 276 2.90 8.19 20.42
C SER A 276 1.75 8.40 19.43
N LEU A 277 0.68 9.11 19.84
CA LEU A 277 -0.43 9.49 18.97
C LEU A 277 -0.13 10.85 18.35
N PRO A 278 0.17 10.95 17.05
CA PRO A 278 0.50 12.24 16.47
C PRO A 278 -0.72 13.18 16.48
N THR A 279 -0.47 14.42 16.86
CA THR A 279 -1.51 15.44 17.08
C THR A 279 -1.10 16.73 16.39
N ARG A 280 -2.07 17.39 15.72
CA ARG A 280 -1.90 18.68 15.03
C ARG A 280 -0.66 18.69 14.12
N ASN A 281 -0.72 17.92 13.03
CA ASN A 281 0.40 17.76 12.08
C ASN A 281 1.73 17.31 12.73
N PHE A 282 1.69 16.34 13.66
CA PHE A 282 2.88 15.86 14.40
C PHE A 282 3.57 16.94 15.25
N GLN A 283 2.86 17.96 15.74
CA GLN A 283 3.41 18.91 16.72
C GLN A 283 3.52 18.30 18.13
N ALA A 284 2.68 17.32 18.46
CA ALA A 284 2.69 16.61 19.74
C ALA A 284 2.39 15.10 19.57
N GLY A 285 2.73 14.31 20.60
CA GLY A 285 2.47 12.87 20.66
C GLY A 285 1.26 12.48 21.53
N VAL A 286 0.49 13.48 21.99
CA VAL A 286 -0.70 13.31 22.82
C VAL A 286 -1.81 14.26 22.35
N PHE A 287 -3.07 13.86 22.50
CA PHE A 287 -4.26 14.65 22.25
C PHE A 287 -5.12 14.63 23.52
N ALA A 288 -5.39 15.80 24.10
CA ALA A 288 -6.07 15.90 25.39
C ALA A 288 -7.48 15.33 25.33
N GLU A 289 -8.15 15.49 24.19
CA GLU A 289 -9.52 15.08 23.93
C GLU A 289 -9.61 13.65 23.35
N ALA A 290 -8.52 12.86 23.35
CA ALA A 290 -8.53 11.51 22.75
C ALA A 290 -9.62 10.58 23.30
N SER A 291 -10.05 10.74 24.56
CA SER A 291 -11.14 9.96 25.15
C SER A 291 -12.50 10.24 24.49
N MET A 292 -12.69 11.41 23.89
CA MET A 292 -13.92 11.75 23.15
C MET A 292 -14.07 10.88 21.89
N LEU A 293 -12.96 10.38 21.35
CA LEU A 293 -12.92 9.54 20.15
C LEU A 293 -12.68 8.06 20.49
N SER A 294 -12.83 7.66 21.76
CA SER A 294 -12.72 6.26 22.15
C SER A 294 -13.89 5.44 21.59
N PRO A 295 -13.74 4.11 21.45
CA PRO A 295 -14.81 3.25 20.96
C PRO A 295 -16.13 3.40 21.74
N GLU A 296 -16.04 3.65 23.05
CA GLU A 296 -17.19 3.88 23.94
C GLU A 296 -17.90 5.21 23.64
N SER A 297 -17.15 6.24 23.25
CA SER A 297 -17.67 7.58 22.98
C SER A 297 -18.26 7.74 21.57
N LEU A 298 -17.89 6.88 20.62
CA LEU A 298 -18.40 6.89 19.25
C LEU A 298 -19.86 6.35 19.11
N GLU A 299 -20.59 6.20 20.22
CA GLU A 299 -21.97 5.66 20.27
C GLU A 299 -22.15 4.38 19.41
N ALA A 300 -21.38 3.34 19.69
CA ALA A 300 -21.68 2.03 19.14
C ALA A 300 -22.87 1.44 19.90
N ASP A 301 -24.07 1.50 19.31
CA ASP A 301 -25.14 0.62 19.74
C ASP A 301 -24.61 -0.82 19.62
N ARG A 302 -24.63 -1.56 20.73
CA ARG A 302 -23.94 -2.86 20.86
C ARG A 302 -24.61 -3.97 20.03
N ASP A 303 -25.60 -3.64 19.22
CA ASP A 303 -26.16 -4.47 18.15
C ASP A 303 -25.18 -4.56 16.97
N ARG A 304 -24.09 -5.24 17.32
CA ARG A 304 -22.97 -5.75 16.52
C ARG A 304 -23.44 -6.31 15.19
N THR A 305 -23.54 -5.47 14.16
CA THR A 305 -23.51 -5.95 12.78
C THR A 305 -22.06 -6.32 12.45
N ARG A 306 -21.60 -7.44 13.03
CA ARG A 306 -20.27 -8.03 12.76
C ARG A 306 -20.25 -8.49 11.31
N THR A 307 -19.80 -7.62 10.44
CA THR A 307 -19.52 -7.97 9.05
C THR A 307 -18.07 -8.47 8.97
N SER A 308 -17.84 -9.44 8.11
CA SER A 308 -16.51 -9.96 7.87
C SER A 308 -16.18 -9.87 6.39
N CYS A 309 -14.88 -9.76 6.08
CA CYS A 309 -14.40 -10.05 4.74
C CYS A 309 -14.81 -11.49 4.35
N ALA A 310 -14.94 -11.76 3.05
CA ALA A 310 -15.12 -13.12 2.56
C ALA A 310 -14.10 -14.09 3.20
N ALA A 311 -14.56 -15.29 3.57
CA ALA A 311 -13.75 -16.32 4.21
C ALA A 311 -13.00 -15.86 5.49
N CYS A 312 -13.53 -14.91 6.27
CA CYS A 312 -12.88 -14.43 7.50
C CYS A 312 -13.70 -14.80 8.74
N THR A 313 -13.07 -15.53 9.66
CA THR A 313 -13.60 -15.90 10.99
C THR A 313 -13.39 -14.83 12.04
N ILE A 314 -12.48 -13.86 11.81
CA ILE A 314 -12.19 -12.81 12.78
C ILE A 314 -13.38 -11.84 12.86
N GLY A 315 -13.81 -11.26 11.73
CA GLY A 315 -14.88 -10.25 11.74
C GLY A 315 -14.48 -8.98 12.49
N CYS A 316 -13.45 -8.29 11.99
CA CYS A 316 -12.87 -7.10 12.61
C CYS A 316 -13.59 -5.79 12.25
N GLU A 317 -14.66 -5.83 11.45
CA GLU A 317 -15.30 -4.62 10.95
C GLU A 317 -16.25 -4.05 11.99
N HIS A 318 -16.02 -2.80 12.36
CA HIS A 318 -16.87 -2.01 13.25
C HIS A 318 -17.48 -0.88 12.44
N ILE A 319 -18.80 -0.88 12.37
CA ILE A 319 -19.59 0.13 11.65
C ILE A 319 -20.25 1.01 12.70
N PHE A 320 -19.97 2.30 12.64
CA PHE A 320 -20.48 3.30 13.55
C PHE A 320 -21.62 4.07 12.89
N PRO A 321 -22.73 4.34 13.60
CA PRO A 321 -23.86 5.05 13.01
C PRO A 321 -23.48 6.50 12.70
N LEU A 322 -23.92 7.02 11.55
CA LEU A 322 -23.70 8.43 11.20
C LEU A 322 -24.70 9.36 11.88
N ALA A 323 -25.86 8.83 12.28
CA ALA A 323 -26.84 9.56 13.08
C ALA A 323 -26.92 9.04 14.52
N GLY A 324 -27.39 9.89 15.43
CA GLY A 324 -27.52 9.54 16.85
C GLY A 324 -28.64 8.54 17.12
N ALA A 325 -28.67 8.00 18.34
CA ALA A 325 -29.73 7.11 18.82
C ALA A 325 -31.14 7.66 18.47
N GLY A 326 -31.91 6.89 17.70
CA GLY A 326 -33.26 7.26 17.24
C GLY A 326 -33.38 7.75 15.79
N GLN A 327 -32.30 7.74 15.01
CA GLN A 327 -32.32 8.01 13.56
C GLN A 327 -31.82 6.77 12.79
N GLU A 328 -32.71 5.77 12.65
CA GLU A 328 -32.40 4.42 12.13
C GLU A 328 -31.97 4.38 10.65
N ASP A 329 -32.22 5.43 9.86
CA ASP A 329 -32.04 5.43 8.39
C ASP A 329 -30.76 6.13 7.87
N ALA A 330 -29.89 6.67 8.73
CA ALA A 330 -28.73 7.46 8.27
C ALA A 330 -27.51 6.62 7.79
N GLY A 331 -27.60 5.30 7.85
CA GLY A 331 -26.49 4.39 7.54
C GLY A 331 -25.34 4.46 8.55
N GLY A 332 -24.23 3.78 8.25
CA GLY A 332 -23.05 3.73 9.10
C GLY A 332 -21.75 3.73 8.32
N VAL A 333 -20.66 4.09 9.01
CA VAL A 333 -19.30 4.22 8.46
C VAL A 333 -18.38 3.20 9.11
N ARG A 334 -17.59 2.49 8.31
CA ARG A 334 -16.53 1.63 8.87
C ARG A 334 -15.41 2.52 9.36
N MET A 335 -14.98 2.33 10.60
CA MET A 335 -13.89 3.09 11.17
C MET A 335 -12.72 2.19 11.55
N GLU A 336 -11.53 2.60 11.15
CA GLU A 336 -10.26 2.01 11.58
C GLU A 336 -9.46 3.05 12.37
N TYR A 337 -8.43 2.59 13.10
CA TYR A 337 -7.52 3.47 13.84
C TYR A 337 -7.01 4.65 13.02
N GLU A 338 -6.52 4.38 11.80
CA GLU A 338 -5.89 5.39 10.95
C GLU A 338 -6.88 6.47 10.51
N ASN A 339 -8.14 6.11 10.26
CA ASN A 339 -9.20 7.04 9.93
C ASN A 339 -9.44 8.01 11.11
N LEU A 340 -9.59 7.47 12.33
CA LEU A 340 -9.79 8.29 13.53
C LEU A 340 -8.60 9.21 13.80
N PHE A 341 -7.38 8.68 13.70
CA PHE A 341 -6.15 9.44 13.89
C PHE A 341 -6.07 10.61 12.89
N ALA A 342 -6.18 10.32 11.59
CA ALA A 342 -5.88 11.28 10.55
C ALA A 342 -6.94 12.39 10.45
N LEU A 343 -8.20 12.05 10.67
CA LEU A 343 -9.32 13.00 10.56
C LEU A 343 -9.70 13.63 11.91
N GLY A 344 -9.16 13.11 13.02
CA GLY A 344 -9.37 13.61 14.38
C GLY A 344 -8.12 14.31 14.94
N PRO A 345 -7.32 13.64 15.80
CA PRO A 345 -6.16 14.24 16.47
C PRO A 345 -5.16 14.94 15.53
N LEU A 346 -4.89 14.38 14.35
CA LEU A 346 -3.94 14.98 13.41
C LEU A 346 -4.43 16.36 12.91
N CYS A 347 -5.74 16.53 12.74
CA CYS A 347 -6.40 17.80 12.42
C CYS A 347 -6.85 18.59 13.67
N GLY A 348 -6.56 18.08 14.87
CA GLY A 348 -7.00 18.65 16.15
C GLY A 348 -8.51 18.59 16.40
N VAL A 349 -9.26 17.79 15.64
CA VAL A 349 -10.73 17.65 15.74
C VAL A 349 -11.06 16.54 16.73
N SER A 350 -11.93 16.84 17.71
CA SER A 350 -12.33 15.90 18.77
C SER A 350 -13.79 15.47 18.71
N GLU A 351 -14.61 16.09 17.85
CA GLU A 351 -16.05 15.83 17.77
C GLU A 351 -16.32 14.53 17.00
N PRO A 352 -16.84 13.47 17.67
CA PRO A 352 -17.09 12.16 17.05
C PRO A 352 -17.83 12.21 15.74
N ARG A 353 -18.93 12.97 15.69
CA ARG A 353 -19.80 13.03 14.51
C ARG A 353 -19.10 13.64 13.31
N THR A 354 -18.27 14.65 13.55
CA THR A 354 -17.46 15.28 12.50
C THR A 354 -16.46 14.28 11.92
N VAL A 355 -15.75 13.52 12.78
CA VAL A 355 -14.76 12.53 12.34
C VAL A 355 -15.42 11.39 11.55
N LEU A 356 -16.58 10.92 12.01
CA LEU A 356 -17.39 9.91 11.31
C LEU A 356 -17.85 10.42 9.93
N ALA A 357 -18.38 11.64 9.86
CA ALA A 357 -18.80 12.28 8.61
C ALA A 357 -17.62 12.48 7.65
N ALA A 358 -16.45 12.90 8.15
CA ALA A 358 -15.24 13.07 7.36
C ALA A 358 -14.78 11.74 6.72
N SER A 359 -14.83 10.64 7.48
CA SER A 359 -14.49 9.31 6.95
C SER A 359 -15.51 8.84 5.91
N ALA A 360 -16.80 9.07 6.13
CA ALA A 360 -17.84 8.71 5.17
C ALA A 360 -17.70 9.50 3.85
N LEU A 361 -17.35 10.78 3.94
CA LEU A 361 -17.08 11.63 2.78
C LEU A 361 -15.84 11.14 2.00
N CYS A 362 -14.77 10.74 2.70
CA CYS A 362 -13.60 10.13 2.07
C CYS A 362 -13.96 8.82 1.32
N ASP A 363 -14.77 7.95 1.93
CA ASP A 363 -15.20 6.69 1.29
C ASP A 363 -16.04 6.96 0.01
N GLU A 364 -16.95 7.94 0.06
CA GLU A 364 -17.82 8.32 -1.05
C GLU A 364 -17.00 8.90 -2.22
N LEU A 365 -16.12 9.86 -1.93
CA LEU A 365 -15.22 10.48 -2.92
C LEU A 365 -14.15 9.51 -3.43
N GLY A 366 -13.79 8.51 -2.63
CA GLY A 366 -12.73 7.54 -2.90
C GLY A 366 -11.34 8.07 -2.56
N LEU A 367 -11.17 8.68 -1.38
CA LEU A 367 -9.92 9.28 -0.89
C LEU A 367 -9.25 8.45 0.21
N ASP A 368 -7.91 8.42 0.22
CA ASP A 368 -7.12 7.87 1.34
C ASP A 368 -7.29 8.77 2.57
N THR A 369 -7.87 8.26 3.65
CA THR A 369 -8.12 9.04 4.86
C THR A 369 -6.84 9.54 5.52
N ILE A 370 -5.75 8.76 5.45
CA ILE A 370 -4.45 9.14 6.03
C ILE A 370 -3.90 10.36 5.30
N SER A 371 -3.74 10.24 3.98
CA SER A 371 -3.15 11.29 3.14
C SER A 371 -4.05 12.54 3.07
N THR A 372 -5.37 12.35 3.12
CA THR A 372 -6.35 13.46 3.19
C THR A 372 -6.20 14.24 4.50
N GLY A 373 -6.28 13.56 5.64
CA GLY A 373 -6.13 14.20 6.95
C GLY A 373 -4.76 14.86 7.13
N ALA A 374 -3.69 14.21 6.68
CA ALA A 374 -2.34 14.77 6.72
C ALA A 374 -2.16 15.99 5.82
N SER A 375 -2.72 16.00 4.61
CA SER A 375 -2.68 17.16 3.71
C SER A 375 -3.42 18.36 4.30
N ILE A 376 -4.57 18.13 4.92
CA ILE A 376 -5.36 19.17 5.59
C ILE A 376 -4.66 19.67 6.85
N ALA A 377 -4.12 18.78 7.68
CA ALA A 377 -3.38 19.14 8.88
C ALA A 377 -2.11 19.96 8.56
N PHE A 378 -1.41 19.60 7.48
CA PHE A 378 -0.28 20.38 6.97
C PHE A 378 -0.71 21.79 6.54
N ALA A 379 -1.83 21.91 5.83
CA ALA A 379 -2.38 23.21 5.45
C ALA A 379 -2.83 24.06 6.65
N MET A 380 -3.45 23.43 7.67
CA MET A 380 -3.78 24.08 8.94
C MET A 380 -2.53 24.65 9.63
N GLU A 381 -1.44 23.89 9.67
CA GLU A 381 -0.17 24.40 10.23
C GLU A 381 0.45 25.51 9.38
N CYS A 382 0.38 25.41 8.05
CA CYS A 382 0.83 26.49 7.16
C CYS A 382 0.05 27.78 7.42
N ALA A 383 -1.26 27.69 7.67
CA ALA A 383 -2.10 28.83 8.01
C ALA A 383 -1.72 29.42 9.39
N GLU A 384 -1.52 28.59 10.42
CA GLU A 384 -1.06 29.04 11.74
C GLU A 384 0.31 29.74 11.69
N ARG A 385 1.17 29.32 10.76
CA ARG A 385 2.49 29.93 10.51
C ARG A 385 2.44 31.15 9.58
N GLY A 386 1.26 31.51 9.08
CA GLY A 386 1.09 32.65 8.15
C GLY A 386 1.69 32.43 6.76
N LEU A 387 1.92 31.18 6.34
CA LEU A 387 2.43 30.83 5.02
C LEU A 387 1.33 30.82 3.95
N VAL A 388 0.10 30.56 4.36
CA VAL A 388 -1.10 30.57 3.51
C VAL A 388 -2.24 31.26 4.25
N ASP A 389 -3.17 31.86 3.51
CA ASP A 389 -4.41 32.41 4.05
C ASP A 389 -5.60 31.64 3.47
N ILE A 390 -6.09 30.67 4.25
CA ILE A 390 -7.23 29.84 3.89
C ILE A 390 -8.34 30.15 4.91
N PRO A 391 -9.42 30.84 4.51
CA PRO A 391 -10.45 31.30 5.45
C PRO A 391 -10.99 30.20 6.36
N GLY A 392 -10.86 30.40 7.66
CA GLY A 392 -11.40 29.49 8.68
C GLY A 392 -10.61 28.18 8.88
N LEU A 393 -9.61 27.86 8.05
CA LEU A 393 -8.81 26.64 8.18
C LEU A 393 -7.84 26.77 9.35
N ARG A 394 -8.16 26.09 10.46
CA ARG A 394 -7.34 26.01 11.68
C ARG A 394 -7.58 24.67 12.36
N PHE A 395 -6.62 24.22 13.17
CA PHE A 395 -6.78 22.99 13.94
C PHE A 395 -8.05 23.04 14.81
N GLY A 396 -8.76 21.90 14.84
CA GLY A 396 -10.01 21.74 15.59
C GLY A 396 -11.25 22.33 14.92
N ASN A 397 -11.14 22.96 13.75
CA ASN A 397 -12.31 23.39 12.99
C ASN A 397 -12.86 22.24 12.13
N GLY A 398 -13.86 21.54 12.65
CA GLY A 398 -14.52 20.41 11.97
C GLY A 398 -15.21 20.76 10.65
N ASP A 399 -15.86 21.92 10.58
CA ASP A 399 -16.55 22.36 9.35
C ASP A 399 -15.54 22.64 8.23
N ALA A 400 -14.40 23.25 8.56
CA ALA A 400 -13.32 23.49 7.61
C ALA A 400 -12.66 22.18 7.14
N LEU A 401 -12.55 21.18 8.02
CA LEU A 401 -12.09 19.84 7.65
C LEU A 401 -13.02 19.22 6.59
N LEU A 402 -14.34 19.21 6.84
CA LEU A 402 -15.32 18.64 5.90
C LEU A 402 -15.33 19.36 4.56
N ALA A 403 -15.32 20.69 4.57
CA ALA A 403 -15.28 21.50 3.36
C ALA A 403 -14.01 21.22 2.53
N MET A 404 -12.85 21.15 3.18
CA MET A 404 -11.57 20.90 2.50
C MET A 404 -11.50 19.48 1.92
N ILE A 405 -12.11 18.48 2.57
CA ILE A 405 -12.20 17.12 1.98
C ILE A 405 -13.00 17.16 0.66
N ASP A 406 -14.12 17.88 0.64
CA ASP A 406 -14.94 18.04 -0.58
C ASP A 406 -14.16 18.81 -1.67
N ASP A 407 -13.43 19.87 -1.30
CA ASP A 407 -12.60 20.62 -2.23
C ASP A 407 -11.44 19.78 -2.80
N ILE A 408 -10.79 18.95 -1.98
CA ILE A 408 -9.74 18.02 -2.44
C ILE A 408 -10.33 17.01 -3.42
N GLY A 409 -11.42 16.34 -3.05
CA GLY A 409 -12.04 15.32 -3.89
C GLY A 409 -12.56 15.86 -5.22
N ASN A 410 -12.90 17.15 -5.27
CA ASN A 410 -13.36 17.84 -6.47
C ASN A 410 -12.30 18.72 -7.16
N ARG A 411 -11.08 18.81 -6.61
CA ARG A 411 -9.99 19.70 -7.05
C ARG A 411 -10.45 21.16 -7.23
N ARG A 412 -11.03 21.76 -6.18
CA ARG A 412 -11.45 23.17 -6.17
C ARG A 412 -10.51 24.00 -5.30
N GLU A 413 -10.21 25.22 -5.73
CA GLU A 413 -9.46 26.21 -4.94
C GLU A 413 -8.18 25.60 -4.32
N TRP A 414 -8.01 25.66 -3.00
CA TRP A 414 -6.88 25.05 -2.29
C TRP A 414 -6.88 23.51 -2.34
N GLY A 415 -8.05 22.90 -2.51
CA GLY A 415 -8.19 21.46 -2.69
C GLY A 415 -7.47 20.93 -3.94
N ASP A 416 -7.31 21.72 -5.01
CA ASP A 416 -6.52 21.30 -6.17
C ASP A 416 -5.03 21.15 -5.82
N LEU A 417 -4.48 22.08 -5.06
CA LEU A 417 -3.10 21.98 -4.59
C LEU A 417 -2.93 20.79 -3.63
N LEU A 418 -3.84 20.65 -2.67
CA LEU A 418 -3.77 19.58 -1.66
C LEU A 418 -4.04 18.20 -2.25
N ALA A 419 -4.75 18.10 -3.37
CA ALA A 419 -4.96 16.84 -4.11
C ALA A 419 -3.65 16.24 -4.67
N GLU A 420 -2.57 17.02 -4.76
CA GLU A 420 -1.24 16.57 -5.16
C GLU A 420 -0.45 15.89 -4.02
N GLY A 421 -0.92 16.03 -2.77
CA GLY A 421 -0.26 15.55 -1.55
C GLY A 421 0.67 16.57 -0.89
N THR A 422 1.08 16.28 0.35
CA THR A 422 1.84 17.20 1.21
C THR A 422 3.18 17.60 0.61
N ARG A 423 3.89 16.70 -0.07
CA ARG A 423 5.18 17.00 -0.70
C ARG A 423 5.05 18.09 -1.76
N ALA A 424 4.14 17.89 -2.72
CA ALA A 424 3.91 18.86 -3.79
C ALA A 424 3.33 20.17 -3.25
N ALA A 425 2.45 20.09 -2.24
CA ALA A 425 1.93 21.27 -1.55
C ALA A 425 3.04 22.08 -0.88
N ALA A 426 3.94 21.43 -0.14
CA ALA A 426 5.07 22.09 0.52
C ALA A 426 6.03 22.75 -0.48
N ASP A 427 6.34 22.08 -1.59
CA ASP A 427 7.18 22.63 -2.65
C ASP A 427 6.58 23.93 -3.23
N ARG A 428 5.26 23.98 -3.40
CA ARG A 428 4.55 25.15 -3.98
C ARG A 428 4.28 26.25 -2.97
N ILE A 429 4.01 25.93 -1.71
CA ILE A 429 3.80 26.90 -0.62
C ILE A 429 5.13 27.59 -0.27
N GLY A 430 6.24 26.85 -0.26
CA GLY A 430 7.55 27.40 0.10
C GLY A 430 7.65 27.73 1.59
N GLY A 431 8.43 28.75 1.94
CA GLY A 431 8.56 29.21 3.34
C GLY A 431 9.13 28.16 4.30
N ASP A 432 10.03 27.29 3.82
CA ASP A 432 10.61 26.15 4.57
C ASP A 432 9.56 25.12 5.03
N SER A 433 8.38 25.09 4.40
CA SER A 433 7.29 24.17 4.76
C SER A 433 7.63 22.69 4.58
N GLN A 434 8.58 22.37 3.69
CA GLN A 434 9.16 21.03 3.53
C GLN A 434 9.76 20.47 4.84
N SER A 435 10.24 21.34 5.73
CA SER A 435 10.85 20.92 7.00
C SER A 435 9.86 20.27 7.97
N PHE A 436 8.57 20.57 7.83
CA PHE A 436 7.49 20.10 8.68
C PHE A 436 6.33 19.41 7.93
N ALA A 437 6.47 19.14 6.63
CA ALA A 437 5.53 18.34 5.84
C ALA A 437 5.71 16.84 6.14
N PRO A 438 4.80 16.16 6.86
CA PRO A 438 5.06 14.80 7.34
C PRO A 438 4.89 13.73 6.24
N HIS A 439 5.91 13.53 5.42
CA HIS A 439 5.94 12.46 4.41
C HIS A 439 7.31 11.77 4.30
N VAL A 440 7.33 10.54 3.78
CA VAL A 440 8.55 9.88 3.25
C VAL A 440 8.30 9.44 1.83
N LYS A 441 9.20 9.80 0.91
CA LYS A 441 9.03 9.59 -0.55
C LYS A 441 7.73 10.18 -1.09
N GLY A 442 7.18 11.20 -0.42
CA GLY A 442 5.90 11.83 -0.77
C GLY A 442 4.66 11.14 -0.20
N LEU A 443 4.79 9.97 0.41
CA LEU A 443 3.67 9.32 1.10
C LEU A 443 3.56 9.85 2.53
N GLU A 444 2.40 10.37 2.91
CA GLU A 444 2.14 10.93 4.23
C GLU A 444 2.36 9.91 5.36
N LEU A 445 2.82 10.35 6.52
CA LEU A 445 3.04 9.45 7.66
C LEU A 445 1.69 8.98 8.25
N PRO A 446 1.56 7.67 8.56
CA PRO A 446 0.41 7.15 9.31
C PRO A 446 0.52 7.46 10.81
N GLY A 447 -0.46 7.04 11.61
CA GLY A 447 -0.62 7.39 13.02
C GLY A 447 0.38 6.78 13.99
N TYR A 448 1.67 6.99 13.79
CA TYR A 448 2.73 6.51 14.65
C TYR A 448 3.81 7.58 14.75
N GLU A 449 3.98 8.17 15.93
CA GLU A 449 4.94 9.26 16.16
C GLU A 449 6.39 8.74 16.08
N PRO A 450 7.18 9.10 15.03
CA PRO A 450 8.52 8.54 14.81
C PRO A 450 9.50 8.85 15.96
N ARG A 451 9.35 9.99 16.63
CA ARG A 451 10.20 10.33 17.79
C ARG A 451 9.94 9.40 18.98
N ALA A 452 8.71 8.87 19.09
CA ALA A 452 8.30 7.96 20.16
C ALA A 452 8.35 6.47 19.77
N LEU A 453 8.68 6.15 18.51
CA LEU A 453 8.68 4.80 17.92
C LEU A 453 9.81 4.73 16.89
N GLN A 454 11.04 4.55 17.36
CA GLN A 454 12.22 4.70 16.51
C GLN A 454 12.48 3.50 15.58
N ALA A 455 11.97 2.30 15.89
CA ALA A 455 11.98 1.20 14.93
C ALA A 455 11.01 1.50 13.78
N MET A 456 9.81 2.02 14.08
CA MET A 456 8.86 2.51 13.09
C MET A 456 9.43 3.68 12.26
N ALA A 457 10.18 4.58 12.89
CA ALA A 457 10.89 5.65 12.18
C ALA A 457 11.84 5.12 11.10
N LEU A 458 12.61 4.06 11.41
CA LEU A 458 13.44 3.37 10.42
C LEU A 458 12.57 2.73 9.32
N GLY A 459 11.50 2.04 9.70
CA GLY A 459 10.56 1.42 8.77
C GLY A 459 9.94 2.41 7.78
N PHE A 460 9.58 3.61 8.25
CA PHE A 460 9.10 4.69 7.39
C PHE A 460 10.17 5.17 6.41
N ALA A 461 11.39 5.43 6.91
CA ALA A 461 12.48 5.95 6.11
C ALA A 461 12.82 5.01 4.94
N VAL A 462 12.97 3.70 5.19
CA VAL A 462 13.47 2.75 4.17
C VAL A 462 12.38 2.08 3.34
N GLY A 463 11.11 2.22 3.73
CA GLY A 463 9.97 1.58 3.08
C GLY A 463 9.92 1.81 1.56
N THR A 464 9.67 0.75 0.81
CA THR A 464 9.72 0.77 -0.67
C THR A 464 8.64 1.66 -1.29
N ARG A 465 7.47 1.81 -0.66
CA ARG A 465 6.40 2.70 -1.14
C ARG A 465 6.34 4.07 -0.44
N GLY A 466 7.27 4.36 0.48
CA GLY A 466 7.20 5.52 1.38
C GLY A 466 6.75 5.14 2.79
N ALA A 467 6.33 6.13 3.58
CA ALA A 467 5.97 5.94 5.00
C ALA A 467 4.71 5.08 5.16
N ASP A 468 4.85 3.82 5.54
CA ASP A 468 3.72 2.92 5.73
C ASP A 468 3.93 1.91 6.86
N HIS A 469 3.04 1.95 7.86
CA HIS A 469 3.11 1.08 9.04
C HIS A 469 2.80 -0.38 8.70
N ASN A 470 2.00 -0.62 7.67
CA ASN A 470 1.51 -1.94 7.33
C ASN A 470 2.57 -2.74 6.56
N ARG A 471 3.29 -2.13 5.62
CA ARG A 471 4.37 -2.78 4.86
C ARG A 471 5.60 -3.08 5.71
N SER A 472 5.92 -2.21 6.66
CA SER A 472 7.07 -2.41 7.54
C SER A 472 6.73 -3.24 8.79
N GLY A 473 5.62 -2.94 9.47
CA GLY A 473 5.26 -3.59 10.75
C GLY A 473 6.19 -3.24 11.92
N ALA A 474 7.18 -2.36 11.74
CA ALA A 474 8.24 -2.11 12.70
C ALA A 474 7.78 -1.58 14.08
N TYR A 475 6.57 -1.05 14.20
CA TYR A 475 5.98 -0.73 15.51
C TYR A 475 5.91 -1.96 16.44
N GLU A 476 5.89 -3.19 15.91
CA GLU A 476 5.94 -4.41 16.73
C GLU A 476 7.27 -4.54 17.46
N VAL A 477 8.35 -4.10 16.82
CA VAL A 477 9.68 -4.07 17.42
C VAL A 477 9.71 -3.02 18.54
N ASP A 478 9.14 -1.84 18.32
CA ASP A 478 9.04 -0.78 19.33
C ASP A 478 8.25 -1.19 20.59
N PHE A 479 7.27 -2.09 20.45
CA PHE A 479 6.47 -2.61 21.57
C PHE A 479 6.99 -3.93 22.14
N SER A 480 8.08 -4.45 21.58
CA SER A 480 8.74 -5.65 22.09
C SER A 480 9.72 -5.31 23.22
N PRO A 481 10.09 -6.29 24.07
CA PRO A 481 11.17 -6.09 25.04
C PRO A 481 12.57 -6.14 24.41
N GLU A 482 12.70 -6.41 23.10
CA GLU A 482 13.99 -6.61 22.41
C GLU A 482 14.78 -5.30 22.25
N VAL A 483 14.12 -4.14 22.15
CA VAL A 483 14.76 -2.85 21.87
C VAL A 483 14.20 -1.70 22.71
N GLY A 484 15.00 -0.65 22.86
CA GLY A 484 14.56 0.61 23.47
C GLY A 484 13.72 1.44 22.50
N ARG A 485 12.42 1.56 22.76
CA ARG A 485 11.44 2.31 21.93
C ARG A 485 11.86 3.73 21.51
N VAL A 486 12.55 4.48 22.38
CA VAL A 486 12.90 5.90 22.19
C VAL A 486 14.41 6.18 22.16
N ASN A 487 15.24 5.13 22.18
CA ASN A 487 16.70 5.18 22.11
C ASN A 487 17.21 3.96 21.33
N ALA A 488 16.65 3.73 20.14
CA ALA A 488 16.99 2.61 19.29
C ALA A 488 18.42 2.75 18.74
N GLY A 489 19.23 1.70 18.87
CA GLY A 489 20.54 1.58 18.24
C GLY A 489 20.55 0.59 17.07
N PRO A 490 21.74 0.31 16.50
CA PRO A 490 21.93 -0.63 15.38
C PRO A 490 21.32 -2.02 15.59
N GLU A 491 21.20 -2.48 16.83
CA GLU A 491 20.56 -3.74 17.20
C GLU A 491 19.09 -3.83 16.77
N THR A 492 18.45 -2.68 16.52
CA THR A 492 17.06 -2.58 16.04
C THR A 492 16.91 -2.98 14.57
N ILE A 493 17.98 -2.94 13.77
CA ILE A 493 17.91 -3.24 12.32
C ILE A 493 17.44 -4.67 12.05
N GLY A 494 18.05 -5.65 12.73
CA GLY A 494 17.73 -7.07 12.51
C GLY A 494 16.25 -7.39 12.75
N PRO A 495 15.68 -7.02 13.91
CA PRO A 495 14.25 -7.15 14.19
C PRO A 495 13.34 -6.43 13.18
N VAL A 496 13.68 -5.21 12.75
CA VAL A 496 12.89 -4.48 11.76
C VAL A 496 12.87 -5.20 10.41
N VAL A 497 14.03 -5.68 9.95
CA VAL A 497 14.14 -6.46 8.70
C VAL A 497 13.32 -7.75 8.80
N ARG A 498 13.35 -8.44 9.95
CA ARG A 498 12.56 -9.65 10.19
C ARG A 498 11.05 -9.39 10.05
N VAL A 499 10.54 -8.32 10.68
CA VAL A 499 9.11 -8.00 10.60
C VAL A 499 8.69 -7.51 9.21
N GLU A 500 9.55 -6.78 8.50
CA GLU A 500 9.31 -6.42 7.09
C GLU A 500 9.25 -7.66 6.19
N ASP A 501 10.15 -8.63 6.40
CA ASP A 501 10.17 -9.88 5.65
C ASP A 501 8.91 -10.73 5.90
N GLU A 502 8.43 -10.79 7.15
CA GLU A 502 7.15 -11.43 7.47
C GLU A 502 5.97 -10.70 6.81
N ALA A 503 5.97 -9.36 6.84
CA ALA A 503 4.91 -8.55 6.26
C ALA A 503 4.83 -8.74 4.74
N VAL A 504 5.96 -8.78 4.02
CA VAL A 504 5.96 -8.98 2.57
C VAL A 504 5.52 -10.38 2.18
N LEU A 505 5.83 -11.41 2.98
CA LEU A 505 5.32 -12.77 2.76
C LEU A 505 3.81 -12.82 2.94
N MET A 506 3.27 -12.21 4.01
CA MET A 506 1.82 -12.12 4.22
C MET A 506 1.12 -11.34 3.09
N ASP A 507 1.71 -10.25 2.61
CA ASP A 507 1.15 -9.47 1.50
C ASP A 507 1.23 -10.21 0.15
N SER A 508 2.19 -11.11 -0.03
CA SER A 508 2.33 -11.94 -1.23
C SER A 508 1.41 -13.17 -1.18
N LEU A 509 1.24 -13.75 0.00
CA LEU A 509 0.24 -14.80 0.25
C LEU A 509 -1.17 -14.26 0.40
N ILE A 510 -1.32 -12.93 0.50
CA ILE A 510 -2.62 -12.26 0.60
C ILE A 510 -3.36 -12.62 1.91
N LEU A 511 -2.58 -13.01 2.93
CA LEU A 511 -3.07 -13.31 4.27
C LEU A 511 -3.32 -12.03 5.05
N CYS A 512 -4.43 -11.99 5.79
CA CYS A 512 -4.67 -10.88 6.69
C CYS A 512 -3.63 -10.86 7.81
N LYS A 513 -2.93 -9.73 7.97
CA LYS A 513 -1.97 -9.55 9.08
C LYS A 513 -2.60 -9.65 10.46
N PHE A 514 -3.91 -9.53 10.61
CA PHE A 514 -4.56 -9.80 11.90
C PHE A 514 -4.49 -11.27 12.32
N LEU A 515 -4.17 -12.18 11.39
CA LEU A 515 -3.92 -13.59 11.68
C LEU A 515 -2.51 -13.84 12.23
N ARG A 516 -1.56 -12.89 12.14
CA ARG A 516 -0.14 -13.14 12.46
C ARG A 516 0.11 -13.66 13.88
N GLY A 517 -0.70 -13.25 14.85
CA GLY A 517 -0.60 -13.71 16.24
C GLY A 517 -1.11 -15.14 16.47
N VAL A 518 -1.72 -15.77 15.48
CA VAL A 518 -2.19 -17.17 15.55
C VAL A 518 -1.05 -18.18 15.35
N PHE A 519 0.03 -17.75 14.70
CA PHE A 519 1.19 -18.59 14.43
C PHE A 519 2.24 -18.41 15.53
N GLU A 520 2.80 -19.51 16.01
CA GLU A 520 3.95 -19.49 16.92
C GLU A 520 5.22 -19.05 16.18
N ASP A 521 5.55 -19.75 15.08
CA ASP A 521 6.47 -19.27 14.06
C ASP A 521 5.67 -18.87 12.82
N ARG A 522 5.65 -17.57 12.51
CA ARG A 522 4.89 -16.99 11.41
C ARG A 522 5.34 -17.53 10.05
N VAL A 523 6.65 -17.66 9.83
CA VAL A 523 7.20 -18.11 8.53
C VAL A 523 6.98 -19.60 8.35
N ALA A 524 7.19 -20.39 9.41
CA ALA A 524 6.88 -21.82 9.36
C ALA A 524 5.38 -22.08 9.17
N GLY A 525 4.52 -21.31 9.83
CA GLY A 525 3.07 -21.36 9.62
C GLY A 525 2.70 -21.05 8.18
N MET A 526 3.29 -20.02 7.57
CA MET A 526 3.07 -19.70 6.15
C MET A 526 3.54 -20.82 5.20
N ALA A 527 4.66 -21.49 5.50
CA ALA A 527 5.12 -22.65 4.75
C ALA A 527 4.13 -23.83 4.89
N GLU A 528 3.63 -24.10 6.09
CA GLU A 528 2.62 -25.14 6.34
C GLU A 528 1.33 -24.89 5.56
N LEU A 529 0.90 -23.64 5.41
CA LEU A 529 -0.26 -23.28 4.58
C LEU A 529 -0.02 -23.53 3.09
N LEU A 530 1.18 -23.25 2.59
CA LEU A 530 1.52 -23.34 1.16
C LEU A 530 1.68 -24.78 0.66
N ARG A 531 2.25 -25.67 1.47
CA ARG A 531 2.53 -27.08 1.10
C ARG A 531 1.29 -27.82 0.57
N PRO A 532 0.16 -27.91 1.28
CA PRO A 532 -1.03 -28.61 0.79
C PRO A 532 -1.74 -27.88 -0.35
N VAL A 533 -1.47 -26.58 -0.54
CA VAL A 533 -2.02 -25.81 -1.67
C VAL A 533 -1.25 -26.12 -2.95
N THR A 534 0.08 -26.04 -2.90
CA THR A 534 0.96 -26.06 -4.08
C THR A 534 1.64 -27.40 -4.35
N GLY A 535 1.77 -28.25 -3.34
CA GLY A 535 2.57 -29.48 -3.39
C GLY A 535 4.08 -29.23 -3.29
N TRP A 536 4.51 -27.98 -3.11
CA TRP A 536 5.92 -27.66 -2.95
C TRP A 536 6.43 -28.12 -1.58
N ASP A 537 7.60 -28.75 -1.58
CA ASP A 537 8.40 -28.90 -0.36
C ASP A 537 9.13 -27.57 -0.06
N VAL A 538 8.37 -26.62 0.47
CA VAL A 538 8.85 -25.28 0.84
C VAL A 538 9.25 -25.25 2.31
N SER A 539 10.47 -24.80 2.61
CA SER A 539 10.95 -24.61 3.98
C SER A 539 10.74 -23.18 4.49
N PRO A 540 10.75 -22.95 5.81
CA PRO A 540 10.76 -21.59 6.36
C PRO A 540 11.95 -20.77 5.86
N GLU A 541 13.12 -21.38 5.72
CA GLU A 541 14.36 -20.76 5.22
C GLU A 541 14.18 -20.27 3.78
N GLU A 542 13.60 -21.10 2.90
CA GLU A 542 13.27 -20.71 1.53
C GLU A 542 12.30 -19.51 1.48
N LEU A 543 11.33 -19.46 2.40
CA LEU A 543 10.42 -18.31 2.49
C LEU A 543 11.14 -17.04 2.96
N ARG A 544 12.09 -17.12 3.89
CA ARG A 544 12.90 -15.95 4.30
C ARG A 544 13.73 -15.41 3.13
N GLU A 545 14.34 -16.31 2.34
CA GLU A 545 15.05 -15.91 1.11
C GLU A 545 14.09 -15.27 0.09
N THR A 546 12.87 -15.81 -0.02
CA THR A 546 11.81 -15.28 -0.89
C THR A 546 11.35 -13.90 -0.46
N ALA A 547 11.23 -13.64 0.84
CA ALA A 547 10.94 -12.30 1.37
C ALA A 547 12.02 -11.29 0.96
N GLY A 548 13.29 -11.64 1.21
CA GLY A 548 14.44 -10.83 0.81
C GLY A 548 14.47 -10.53 -0.69
N ARG A 549 14.14 -11.52 -1.52
CA ARG A 549 14.01 -11.36 -2.97
C ARG A 549 12.92 -10.37 -3.36
N ILE A 550 11.73 -10.48 -2.77
CA ILE A 550 10.60 -9.61 -3.11
C ILE A 550 10.90 -8.16 -2.70
N VAL A 551 11.41 -7.92 -1.49
CA VAL A 551 11.82 -6.57 -1.04
C VAL A 551 12.87 -5.99 -1.98
N THR A 552 13.86 -6.80 -2.36
CA THR A 552 14.92 -6.40 -3.29
C THR A 552 14.38 -6.07 -4.68
N ALA A 553 13.43 -6.86 -5.20
CA ALA A 553 12.79 -6.60 -6.48
C ALA A 553 12.00 -5.28 -6.47
N LYS A 554 11.27 -4.99 -5.39
CA LYS A 554 10.60 -3.69 -5.20
C LYS A 554 11.59 -2.53 -5.17
N LYS A 555 12.74 -2.70 -4.50
CA LYS A 555 13.80 -1.66 -4.48
C LYS A 555 14.46 -1.49 -5.85
N ALA A 556 14.71 -2.58 -6.57
CA ALA A 556 15.25 -2.55 -7.93
C ALA A 556 14.31 -1.81 -8.90
N TYR A 557 13.00 -2.06 -8.79
CA TYR A 557 12.00 -1.27 -9.50
C TYR A 557 12.12 0.22 -9.18
N ASN A 558 12.20 0.59 -7.91
CA ASN A 558 12.35 2.00 -7.52
C ASN A 558 13.62 2.64 -8.08
N ILE A 559 14.76 1.95 -8.07
CA ILE A 559 16.01 2.43 -8.67
C ILE A 559 15.79 2.73 -10.17
N ALA A 560 15.16 1.80 -10.90
CA ALA A 560 14.81 2.01 -12.31
C ALA A 560 13.84 3.17 -12.54
N GLN A 561 13.07 3.56 -11.52
CA GLN A 561 12.15 4.70 -11.55
C GLN A 561 12.75 5.99 -10.94
N GLY A 562 14.07 6.02 -10.73
CA GLY A 562 14.81 7.22 -10.30
C GLY A 562 14.86 7.42 -8.79
N TRP A 563 14.67 6.37 -7.99
CA TRP A 563 14.90 6.44 -6.54
C TRP A 563 16.38 6.66 -6.22
N THR A 564 16.66 7.47 -5.20
CA THR A 564 18.01 7.65 -4.65
C THR A 564 18.06 7.41 -3.14
N PRO A 565 19.23 7.05 -2.57
CA PRO A 565 19.41 6.92 -1.12
C PRO A 565 19.00 8.14 -0.30
N ALA A 566 19.03 9.34 -0.88
CA ALA A 566 18.62 10.57 -0.21
C ALA A 566 17.14 10.62 0.15
N GLU A 567 16.30 9.79 -0.49
CA GLU A 567 14.87 9.68 -0.18
C GLU A 567 14.57 8.78 1.04
N ASP A 568 15.56 8.04 1.53
CA ASP A 568 15.40 7.17 2.70
C ASP A 568 15.66 7.96 3.99
N THR A 569 14.83 8.97 4.25
CA THR A 569 14.92 9.87 5.42
C THR A 569 13.54 10.31 5.91
N LEU A 570 13.51 11.07 7.00
CA LEU A 570 12.32 11.71 7.57
C LEU A 570 12.39 13.25 7.38
N PRO A 571 11.26 13.96 7.51
CA PRO A 571 11.25 15.42 7.59
C PRO A 571 12.07 15.97 8.76
N ARG A 572 12.64 17.16 8.58
CA ARG A 572 13.60 17.79 9.50
C ARG A 572 13.06 17.93 10.94
N ARG A 573 11.75 18.21 11.09
CA ARG A 573 11.04 18.24 12.37
C ARG A 573 11.37 17.05 13.28
N PHE A 574 11.41 15.83 12.73
CA PHE A 574 11.59 14.62 13.54
C PHE A 574 13.00 14.46 14.10
N PHE A 575 13.98 15.20 13.57
CA PHE A 575 15.36 15.24 14.06
C PHE A 575 15.63 16.42 14.99
N GLU A 576 14.98 17.56 14.76
CA GLU A 576 15.33 18.83 15.40
C GLU A 576 14.36 19.23 16.53
N GLU A 577 13.06 19.00 16.32
CA GLU A 577 12.00 19.43 17.23
C GLU A 577 11.72 18.34 18.30
N PRO A 578 11.86 18.65 19.60
CA PRO A 578 11.58 17.70 20.66
C PRO A 578 10.08 17.34 20.70
N LEU A 579 9.78 16.09 21.07
CA LEU A 579 8.40 15.63 21.19
C LEU A 579 7.72 16.16 22.46
N VAL A 580 6.55 16.79 22.30
CA VAL A 580 5.66 17.13 23.43
C VAL A 580 4.83 15.92 23.81
N ARG A 581 4.94 15.46 25.07
CA ARG A 581 4.32 14.22 25.58
C ARG A 581 3.32 14.39 26.73
N GLU A 582 3.14 15.61 27.25
CA GLU A 582 2.18 15.90 28.32
C GLU A 582 1.40 17.18 28.00
N ALA A 583 0.10 17.19 28.32
CA ALA A 583 -0.75 18.37 28.25
C ALA A 583 -0.38 19.34 29.38
N GLY A 584 0.71 20.10 29.20
CA GLY A 584 1.20 21.09 30.14
C GLY A 584 2.60 20.79 30.65
N ARG A 585 3.58 21.56 30.13
CA ARG A 585 4.92 21.80 30.70
C ARG A 585 5.74 20.57 31.11
N GLY A 586 6.08 19.75 30.12
CA GLY A 586 7.16 18.77 30.22
C GLY A 586 7.76 18.49 28.84
N HIS A 587 8.87 19.14 28.49
CA HIS A 587 9.63 18.80 27.28
C HIS A 587 10.51 17.59 27.60
N CYS A 588 10.18 16.42 27.05
CA CYS A 588 11.15 15.34 26.98
C CYS A 588 11.86 15.49 25.63
N SER A 589 13.15 15.85 25.62
CA SER A 589 13.93 16.00 24.40
C SER A 589 14.27 14.64 23.81
N ILE A 590 13.27 13.96 23.25
CA ILE A 590 13.48 12.73 22.48
C ILE A 590 13.75 13.14 21.04
N ARG A 591 14.96 12.84 20.58
CA ARG A 591 15.41 13.06 19.20
C ARG A 591 15.79 11.74 18.58
N ILE A 592 15.57 11.63 17.27
CA ILE A 592 16.12 10.55 16.48
C ILE A 592 17.61 10.85 16.27
N ASN A 593 18.48 10.11 16.96
CA ASN A 593 19.93 10.36 16.96
C ASN A 593 20.74 9.39 16.09
N TRP A 594 20.14 8.27 15.66
CA TRP A 594 20.87 7.19 14.98
C TRP A 594 20.49 7.00 13.50
N LEU A 595 19.35 7.52 13.05
CA LEU A 595 19.07 7.59 11.61
C LEU A 595 19.97 8.68 10.97
N PRO A 596 20.61 8.41 9.82
CA PRO A 596 21.46 9.39 9.16
C PRO A 596 20.68 10.69 8.87
N ARG A 597 21.11 11.81 9.48
CA ARG A 597 20.50 13.16 9.30
C ARG A 597 20.57 13.69 7.87
N SER A 598 21.48 13.10 7.11
CA SER A 598 21.68 13.18 5.68
C SER A 598 22.24 11.81 5.29
N ALA A 599 21.90 11.28 4.11
CA ALA A 599 22.59 10.08 3.59
C ALA A 599 24.10 10.27 3.81
N PRO A 600 24.82 9.23 4.26
CA PRO A 600 26.26 9.38 4.51
C PRO A 600 26.90 10.01 3.28
N THR A 601 27.38 11.25 3.41
CA THR A 601 28.38 11.77 2.49
C THR A 601 29.56 10.83 2.65
N ILE A 602 29.77 10.01 1.62
CA ILE A 602 30.95 9.18 1.47
C ILE A 602 32.13 10.14 1.36
N SER A 603 32.68 10.57 2.49
CA SER A 603 33.99 11.19 2.53
C SER A 603 35.00 10.09 2.30
N SER A 604 35.81 10.23 1.25
CA SER A 604 36.95 9.36 0.96
C SER A 604 37.83 9.24 2.21
N VAL A 605 37.76 8.09 2.86
CA VAL A 605 38.79 7.63 3.77
C VAL A 605 39.43 6.45 3.07
N ASP A 606 40.72 6.59 2.77
CA ASP A 606 41.52 5.61 2.03
C ASP A 606 41.33 4.18 2.60
N GLY A 607 40.73 3.31 1.77
CA GLY A 607 40.49 1.90 2.09
C GLY A 607 39.03 1.48 1.86
N PRO A 608 38.77 0.26 1.34
CA PRO A 608 37.43 -0.15 0.94
C PRO A 608 36.57 -0.50 2.16
N LEU A 609 35.92 0.51 2.74
CA LEU A 609 34.82 0.33 3.68
C LEU A 609 33.51 0.12 2.90
N ARG A 610 33.22 -1.17 2.66
CA ARG A 610 31.95 -1.67 2.14
C ARG A 610 30.85 -1.43 3.19
N VAL A 611 29.99 -0.45 2.97
CA VAL A 611 28.61 -0.49 3.50
C VAL A 611 27.73 -0.99 2.36
N THR A 612 27.83 -2.30 2.10
CA THR A 612 26.87 -3.03 1.28
C THR A 612 25.54 -3.04 2.02
N CYS A 613 24.46 -2.58 1.38
CA CYS A 613 23.15 -3.16 1.68
C CYS A 613 23.35 -4.70 1.59
N PRO A 614 23.16 -5.49 2.65
CA PRO A 614 23.48 -6.92 2.64
C PRO A 614 22.76 -7.68 1.52
N ARG A 615 21.70 -7.10 0.95
CA ARG A 615 20.86 -7.65 -0.11
C ARG A 615 21.31 -7.32 -1.53
N ILE A 616 22.27 -6.43 -1.73
CA ILE A 616 22.74 -6.02 -3.08
C ILE A 616 24.04 -6.75 -3.48
N ALA A 617 24.67 -7.53 -2.61
CA ALA A 617 25.98 -8.13 -2.91
C ALA A 617 25.94 -9.41 -3.79
N TRP A 618 24.76 -9.82 -4.29
CA TRP A 618 24.56 -11.10 -4.98
C TRP A 618 23.69 -10.94 -6.24
N TRP A 619 24.20 -10.28 -7.27
CA TRP A 619 23.52 -10.20 -8.58
C TRP A 619 24.29 -10.97 -9.64
N HIS A 620 23.82 -12.19 -9.93
CA HIS A 620 23.90 -12.80 -11.25
C HIS A 620 22.54 -13.46 -11.51
N TRP A 621 21.69 -12.81 -12.31
CA TRP A 621 20.46 -13.39 -12.85
C TRP A 621 20.32 -12.97 -14.31
N ASP A 622 20.12 -13.95 -15.18
CA ASP A 622 19.75 -13.76 -16.58
C ASP A 622 18.28 -13.31 -16.63
N TRP A 623 18.08 -12.01 -16.79
CA TRP A 623 16.78 -11.44 -17.14
C TRP A 623 16.49 -11.77 -18.62
N PRO A 624 15.25 -12.07 -19.00
CA PRO A 624 14.90 -12.16 -20.42
C PRO A 624 15.27 -10.85 -21.12
N ASP A 625 16.08 -10.96 -22.17
CA ASP A 625 16.81 -9.89 -22.84
C ASP A 625 16.00 -8.60 -23.07
N ARG A 626 16.15 -7.66 -22.14
CA ARG A 626 16.12 -6.21 -22.44
C ARG A 626 17.45 -5.65 -21.96
N ALA A 627 18.44 -5.71 -22.84
CA ALA A 627 19.72 -5.08 -22.64
C ALA A 627 19.54 -3.57 -22.43
N VAL A 628 19.72 -3.11 -21.19
CA VAL A 628 20.02 -1.71 -20.91
C VAL A 628 21.53 -1.63 -20.71
N SER A 629 22.25 -1.33 -21.80
CA SER A 629 23.63 -0.85 -21.70
C SER A 629 23.60 0.62 -21.27
N ALA A 630 23.60 0.87 -19.97
CA ALA A 630 23.93 2.20 -19.45
C ALA A 630 25.46 2.30 -19.39
N SER A 631 26.07 2.83 -20.46
CA SER A 631 27.45 3.29 -20.41
C SER A 631 27.45 4.66 -19.72
N ILE A 632 28.05 4.73 -18.53
CA ILE A 632 28.36 6.00 -17.89
C ILE A 632 29.70 6.44 -18.49
N ASP A 633 29.65 7.49 -19.31
CA ASP A 633 30.81 8.17 -19.85
C ASP A 633 31.53 8.88 -18.70
N LEU A 634 32.62 8.28 -18.23
CA LEU A 634 33.53 8.91 -17.28
C LEU A 634 34.48 9.78 -18.08
N GLY A 635 34.11 11.06 -18.23
CA GLY A 635 34.95 12.07 -18.85
C GLY A 635 36.33 12.10 -18.22
N ASP A 636 37.33 11.75 -19.03
CA ASP A 636 38.76 11.87 -18.75
C ASP A 636 39.09 13.32 -18.34
N ARG A 637 39.46 13.53 -17.07
CA ARG A 637 40.32 14.64 -16.69
C ARG A 637 41.68 14.07 -16.33
N GLY A 638 42.60 14.24 -17.28
CA GLY A 638 43.99 13.86 -17.13
C GLY A 638 44.63 14.49 -15.89
N CYS A 639 45.46 13.70 -15.22
CA CYS A 639 46.53 14.24 -14.41
C CYS A 639 47.75 13.31 -14.56
N GLU A 640 48.85 13.91 -14.99
CA GLU A 640 50.06 13.27 -15.46
C GLU A 640 50.82 12.51 -14.37
N ASN A 641 51.38 11.38 -14.78
CA ASN A 641 52.41 10.62 -14.06
C ASN A 641 53.63 11.49 -13.73
N ARG A 642 54.01 11.56 -12.44
CA ARG A 642 55.42 11.67 -12.05
C ARG A 642 55.82 10.58 -11.06
N ARG A 643 56.79 9.80 -11.52
CA ARG A 643 57.52 8.73 -10.85
C ARG A 643 58.25 9.23 -9.60
N VAL A 644 58.29 8.40 -8.55
CA VAL A 644 59.44 8.31 -7.64
C VAL A 644 59.69 6.82 -7.33
N ALA A 645 60.95 6.41 -7.51
CA ALA A 645 61.46 5.05 -7.37
C ALA A 645 61.74 4.66 -5.90
N PRO A 646 61.91 3.36 -5.58
CA PRO A 646 62.21 2.90 -4.23
C PRO A 646 63.73 2.75 -4.00
N LEU A 647 64.25 3.21 -2.86
CA LEU A 647 65.59 2.85 -2.37
C LEU A 647 65.60 2.75 -0.84
N LEU A 648 65.81 1.50 -0.40
CA LEU A 648 66.57 0.98 0.75
C LEU A 648 67.16 1.96 1.80
N GLY A 649 67.06 1.57 3.08
CA GLY A 649 68.20 1.56 3.99
C GLY A 649 68.01 2.17 5.40
N SER A 650 68.38 1.35 6.39
CA SER A 650 68.54 1.54 7.86
C SER A 650 67.29 1.70 8.72
#